data_AF-A0A922JAK6-F1
#
_entry.id   AF-A0A922JAK6-F1
#
_cell.length_a   1.000
_cell.length_b   1.000
_cell.length_c   1.000
_cell.angle_alpha   90.00
_cell.angle_beta   90.00
_cell.angle_gamma   90.00
#
_symmetry.space_group_name_H-M   'P 1'
#
loop_
_entity.id
_entity.type
_entity.pdbx_description
1 polymer ?
#
loop_
_entity_poly.entity_id
_entity_poly.type
_entity_poly.pdbx_seq_one_letter_code
_entity_poly.pdbx_strand_id
1 'polypeptide(L)'
;MVVVFTDISLERAIEFDDYCHNHQPPISFIKSEVRGLFGSMFCDFGPEFTVFDVDGKDPHTGIIASISNDNPALVTCVDDERLEFQDGDLVVFSEVNGMKELNDGKPRKIKNVRPYSFAIEEDTAKYSAYVKGGIVTQVKQPKVLKFKPLREALKDPGDFLLSDFSKFDRPPLLHLAFQALDKFQSEFGHFPVAGSEDDAQKFISSVTSMNDALSDGRLEAIDQILLRHFASGARAVLNPMAAMFGGIVGQEVVKACSGKFHPLFQFFYFESVESLPAEPLLPSDLKPLNSRYDAQISVFGSKIQKKLEDAKIFVVGSGALGCEFLKNLALMGVSCGKQGKLTITDDDVIEKSNLSRQFLFLDWNIGQAKSTVAASAAALINPSLNIEALQNRAGPETENVFNDEFWENLSVVVNALDNVNARLYIDQRCLYFQKPLLESGTLGAKCNTQMVIPHLTENYGASRDPPEKQAPMCTVHSFPHNIDHCLTWARSEFEGLLEKTPAEVNTYLTNPNEYASAMKKAGDAQARDNLERVLECLDKERCETFQDCINWARLKFEDYFTNRVKQLTYTFPEDATTSNGAPFWSAPKRFPRPLQFSVDDPSHLYFIMSGSVLRAETFGIPIPDWVKSPRKLADAANQVIVPDFQPKRGVKIVTDEKASSFSTSSIDDAAVIDELIMKLEERRKLLSPGFRMNSIQFEKDDDTNYHMDLIAGLANMRARNYGIPEVDKLKAKFIAGRIIPAIATSTAMATGLVCLELYKVLDGGHKLQDYRNTFANLALPLFSIAEPVPPKVIKHKDMSWTVWDRWILKDNPTLKELLQWLKNRGLNAYSISHGSCLLYNSIFPKHRERMDKKLVDLVRNVAKAELPPYRQHFDVVVACEDDDDKDVDIPQVSIYFR
;
A
#
# COMPACT_ATOMS: atom_id res chain seq x y z
N MET A 1 -17.74 20.83 19.32
CA MET A 1 -16.43 21.49 19.56
C MET A 1 -15.51 20.47 20.20
N VAL A 2 -14.21 20.50 19.91
CA VAL A 2 -13.22 19.61 20.52
C VAL A 2 -12.14 20.45 21.19
N VAL A 3 -11.74 20.10 22.40
CA VAL A 3 -10.61 20.70 23.12
C VAL A 3 -9.56 19.63 23.39
N VAL A 4 -8.29 19.99 23.21
CA VAL A 4 -7.14 19.09 23.40
C VAL A 4 -6.16 19.76 24.35
N PHE A 5 -5.75 19.05 25.39
CA PHE A 5 -4.78 19.54 26.36
C PHE A 5 -3.56 18.61 26.43
N THR A 6 -2.35 19.20 26.35
CA THR A 6 -1.09 18.45 26.40
C THR A 6 -0.26 18.69 27.66
N ASP A 7 -0.18 19.94 28.10
CA ASP A 7 0.72 20.36 29.18
C ASP A 7 -0.04 21.13 30.28
N ILE A 8 -0.99 20.46 30.92
CA ILE A 8 -1.75 21.00 32.06
C ILE A 8 -1.70 20.04 33.25
N SER A 9 -1.83 20.57 34.47
CA SER A 9 -1.93 19.73 35.67
C SER A 9 -3.20 18.91 35.67
N LEU A 10 -3.17 17.76 36.34
CA LEU A 10 -4.33 16.87 36.48
C LEU A 10 -5.54 17.57 37.11
N GLU A 11 -5.32 18.43 38.10
CA GLU A 11 -6.39 19.22 38.72
C GLU A 11 -7.12 20.11 37.70
N ARG A 12 -6.37 20.84 36.88
CA ARG A 12 -6.95 21.67 35.81
C ARG A 12 -7.60 20.84 34.72
N ALA A 13 -7.02 19.70 34.38
CA ALA A 13 -7.61 18.79 33.40
C ALA A 13 -8.98 18.31 33.85
N ILE A 14 -9.11 17.94 35.13
CA ILE A 14 -10.39 17.55 35.73
C ILE A 14 -11.40 18.70 35.68
N GLU A 15 -10.99 19.93 36.03
CA GLU A 15 -11.89 21.11 35.96
C GLU A 15 -12.40 21.37 34.53
N PHE A 16 -11.51 21.30 33.53
CA PHE A 16 -11.89 21.53 32.14
C PHE A 16 -12.75 20.39 31.59
N ASP A 17 -12.43 19.15 31.92
CA ASP A 17 -13.23 17.99 31.52
C ASP A 17 -14.63 18.03 32.15
N ASP A 18 -14.74 18.30 33.45
CA ASP A 18 -16.03 18.49 34.15
C ASP A 18 -16.86 19.58 33.45
N TYR A 19 -16.24 20.70 33.04
CA TYR A 19 -16.92 21.74 32.28
C TYR A 19 -17.36 21.26 30.89
N CYS A 20 -16.48 20.58 30.16
CA CYS A 20 -16.74 20.10 28.79
C CYS A 20 -17.86 19.05 28.75
N HIS A 21 -17.82 18.09 29.67
CA HIS A 21 -18.80 17.01 29.79
C HIS A 21 -20.21 17.55 30.10
N ASN A 22 -20.29 18.55 30.98
CA ASN A 22 -21.56 19.12 31.44
C ASN A 22 -22.06 20.29 30.57
N HIS A 23 -21.30 20.72 29.56
CA HIS A 23 -21.73 21.79 28.64
C HIS A 23 -22.92 21.35 27.78
N GLN A 24 -23.71 22.30 27.28
CA GLN A 24 -24.80 22.04 26.35
C GLN A 24 -24.66 22.88 25.07
N PRO A 25 -24.35 22.25 23.91
CA PRO A 25 -24.08 20.82 23.73
C PRO A 25 -22.74 20.39 24.37
N PRO A 26 -22.53 19.10 24.70
CA PRO A 26 -21.26 18.63 25.24
C PRO A 26 -20.07 18.97 24.33
N ILE A 27 -18.93 19.24 24.94
CA ILE A 27 -17.67 19.53 24.25
C ILE A 27 -16.79 18.30 24.38
N SER A 28 -16.26 17.78 23.28
CA SER A 28 -15.34 16.64 23.34
C SER A 28 -14.00 17.08 23.93
N PHE A 29 -13.53 16.36 24.93
CA PHE A 29 -12.29 16.59 25.65
C PHE A 29 -11.28 15.48 25.34
N ILE A 30 -10.04 15.89 25.08
CA ILE A 30 -8.89 14.98 24.95
C ILE A 30 -7.75 15.51 25.80
N LYS A 31 -7.16 14.66 26.64
CA LYS A 31 -5.88 14.92 27.32
C LYS A 31 -4.84 13.94 26.80
N SER A 32 -3.65 14.40 26.48
CA SER A 32 -2.53 13.50 26.16
C SER A 32 -1.21 14.07 26.63
N GLU A 33 -0.30 13.24 27.12
CA GLU A 33 1.03 13.69 27.54
C GLU A 33 2.09 12.65 27.24
N VAL A 34 3.31 13.14 26.99
CA VAL A 34 4.51 12.33 26.75
C VAL A 34 5.53 12.66 27.83
N ARG A 35 6.07 11.62 28.47
CA ARG A 35 7.03 11.68 29.57
C ARG A 35 8.15 10.68 29.29
N GLY A 36 9.16 11.12 28.55
CA GLY A 36 10.25 10.27 28.08
C GLY A 36 9.74 9.20 27.13
N LEU A 37 9.96 7.94 27.49
CA LEU A 37 9.49 6.75 26.76
C LEU A 37 8.07 6.32 27.13
N PHE A 38 7.37 7.10 27.95
CA PHE A 38 6.02 6.82 28.42
C PHE A 38 5.05 7.85 27.85
N GLY A 39 3.83 7.43 27.54
CA GLY A 39 2.77 8.34 27.13
C GLY A 39 1.41 7.90 27.64
N SER A 40 0.53 8.88 27.83
CA SER A 40 -0.86 8.66 28.21
C SER A 40 -1.79 9.48 27.34
N MET A 41 -3.01 8.97 27.17
CA MET A 41 -4.10 9.65 26.51
C MET A 41 -5.42 9.29 27.17
N PHE A 42 -6.31 10.27 27.25
CA PHE A 42 -7.68 10.13 27.73
C PHE A 42 -8.65 10.84 26.78
N CYS A 43 -9.78 10.21 26.50
CA CYS A 43 -10.87 10.78 25.72
C CYS A 43 -12.18 10.79 26.53
N ASP A 44 -12.89 11.91 26.48
CA ASP A 44 -14.27 12.07 26.94
C ASP A 44 -15.06 12.86 25.88
N PHE A 45 -15.94 12.19 25.13
CA PHE A 45 -16.75 12.85 24.10
C PHE A 45 -18.16 13.20 24.59
N GLY A 46 -18.36 13.20 25.90
CA GLY A 46 -19.60 13.56 26.58
C GLY A 46 -20.46 12.37 26.98
N PRO A 47 -21.59 12.64 27.64
CA PRO A 47 -22.46 11.60 28.23
C PRO A 47 -23.11 10.69 27.17
N GLU A 48 -23.24 11.17 25.93
CA GLU A 48 -23.78 10.39 24.82
C GLU A 48 -23.12 10.84 23.50
N PHE A 49 -22.35 9.95 22.87
CA PHE A 49 -21.68 10.18 21.60
C PHE A 49 -22.09 9.13 20.57
N THR A 50 -22.56 9.54 19.40
CA THR A 50 -22.98 8.63 18.33
C THR A 50 -21.85 8.42 17.31
N VAL A 51 -21.43 7.16 17.17
CA VAL A 51 -20.53 6.70 16.12
C VAL A 51 -21.38 6.18 14.96
N PHE A 52 -21.34 6.85 13.80
CA PHE A 52 -22.13 6.49 12.62
C PHE A 52 -21.52 5.35 11.81
N ASP A 53 -20.20 5.19 11.88
CA ASP A 53 -19.43 4.18 11.15
C ASP A 53 -18.23 3.78 12.00
N VAL A 54 -18.21 2.53 12.47
CA VAL A 54 -17.26 2.07 13.50
C VAL A 54 -15.89 1.76 12.92
N ASP A 55 -15.80 1.28 11.68
CA ASP A 55 -14.57 0.72 11.11
C ASP A 55 -14.13 1.38 9.79
N GLY A 56 -14.99 2.20 9.17
CA GLY A 56 -14.75 2.84 7.88
C GLY A 56 -14.63 1.87 6.72
N LYS A 57 -15.06 0.62 6.88
CA LYS A 57 -15.12 -0.34 5.78
C LYS A 57 -16.42 -0.13 5.01
N ASP A 58 -16.35 -0.26 3.69
CA ASP A 58 -17.54 -0.32 2.86
C ASP A 58 -18.45 -1.47 3.35
N PRO A 59 -19.78 -1.30 3.37
CA PRO A 59 -20.70 -2.36 3.79
C PRO A 59 -20.50 -3.62 2.95
N HIS A 60 -20.39 -4.78 3.61
CA HIS A 60 -20.23 -6.05 2.92
C HIS A 60 -21.43 -6.37 2.03
N THR A 61 -21.18 -6.98 0.87
CA THR A 61 -22.22 -7.37 -0.09
C THR A 61 -22.07 -8.81 -0.53
N GLY A 62 -23.17 -9.47 -0.87
CA GLY A 62 -23.18 -10.82 -1.45
C GLY A 62 -24.22 -10.95 -2.56
N ILE A 63 -23.90 -11.77 -3.57
CA ILE A 63 -24.84 -12.10 -4.65
C ILE A 63 -25.60 -13.36 -4.26
N ILE A 64 -26.94 -13.29 -4.27
CA ILE A 64 -27.81 -14.37 -3.81
C ILE A 64 -27.95 -15.44 -4.87
N ALA A 65 -27.74 -16.68 -4.47
CA ALA A 65 -27.98 -17.88 -5.26
C ALA A 65 -29.38 -18.45 -4.98
N SER A 66 -29.78 -18.55 -3.70
CA SER A 66 -31.09 -19.06 -3.29
C SER A 66 -31.54 -18.54 -1.92
N ILE A 67 -32.85 -18.57 -1.69
CA ILE A 67 -33.49 -18.27 -0.40
C ILE A 67 -34.57 -19.32 -0.13
N SER A 68 -34.56 -19.96 1.04
CA SER A 68 -35.60 -20.93 1.42
C SER A 68 -36.86 -20.25 1.96
N ASN A 69 -38.02 -20.90 1.84
CA ASN A 69 -39.29 -20.47 2.45
C ASN A 69 -39.45 -21.09 3.85
N ASP A 70 -38.58 -20.72 4.79
CA ASP A 70 -38.52 -21.28 6.15
C ASP A 70 -38.51 -20.20 7.24
N ASN A 71 -38.48 -20.65 8.50
CA ASN A 71 -38.29 -19.82 9.68
C ASN A 71 -37.26 -20.48 10.64
N PRO A 72 -35.99 -20.01 10.69
CA PRO A 72 -35.43 -18.91 9.90
C PRO A 72 -35.15 -19.32 8.45
N ALA A 73 -35.26 -18.38 7.52
CA ALA A 73 -34.94 -18.63 6.11
C ALA A 73 -33.42 -18.76 5.90
N LEU A 74 -32.99 -19.76 5.11
CA LEU A 74 -31.59 -19.92 4.71
C LEU A 74 -31.34 -19.16 3.41
N VAL A 75 -30.36 -18.26 3.44
CA VAL A 75 -29.84 -17.55 2.26
C VAL A 75 -28.51 -18.18 1.87
N THR A 76 -28.40 -18.59 0.60
CA THR A 76 -27.14 -19.06 0.01
C THR A 76 -26.67 -18.05 -1.03
N CYS A 77 -25.40 -17.69 -0.99
CA CYS A 77 -24.76 -16.77 -1.95
C CYS A 77 -23.91 -17.54 -2.96
N VAL A 78 -23.50 -16.89 -4.04
CA VAL A 78 -22.60 -17.46 -5.04
C VAL A 78 -21.24 -17.78 -4.42
N ASP A 79 -20.68 -18.95 -4.74
CA ASP A 79 -19.45 -19.49 -4.14
C ASP A 79 -18.16 -18.78 -4.62
N ASP A 80 -18.26 -17.75 -5.46
CA ASP A 80 -17.11 -17.05 -6.06
C ASP A 80 -16.38 -16.16 -5.05
N GLU A 81 -17.11 -15.58 -4.09
CA GLU A 81 -16.55 -14.78 -3.00
C GLU A 81 -17.11 -15.19 -1.64
N ARG A 82 -16.19 -15.39 -0.69
CA ARG A 82 -16.56 -15.67 0.70
C ARG A 82 -17.26 -14.46 1.31
N LEU A 83 -18.42 -14.69 1.92
CA LEU A 83 -19.14 -13.69 2.70
C LEU A 83 -18.31 -13.28 3.91
N GLU A 84 -18.20 -11.97 4.10
CA GLU A 84 -17.48 -11.34 5.23
C GLU A 84 -18.43 -10.90 6.35
N PHE A 85 -19.70 -11.32 6.31
CA PHE A 85 -20.65 -11.02 7.37
C PHE A 85 -20.31 -11.72 8.70
N GLN A 86 -20.85 -11.20 9.80
CA GLN A 86 -20.75 -11.77 11.14
C GLN A 86 -22.14 -12.02 11.74
N ASP A 87 -22.22 -12.97 12.67
CA ASP A 87 -23.47 -13.23 13.40
C ASP A 87 -23.94 -11.96 14.12
N GLY A 88 -25.21 -11.61 13.92
CA GLY A 88 -25.81 -10.41 14.48
C GLY A 88 -25.75 -9.18 13.59
N ASP A 89 -25.04 -9.22 12.46
CA ASP A 89 -25.11 -8.17 11.45
C ASP A 89 -26.55 -7.95 10.96
N LEU A 90 -26.84 -6.73 10.55
CA LEU A 90 -28.06 -6.40 9.83
C LEU A 90 -27.79 -6.34 8.34
N VAL A 91 -28.74 -6.85 7.55
CA VAL A 91 -28.66 -6.81 6.09
C VAL A 91 -29.98 -6.35 5.45
N VAL A 92 -29.88 -5.78 4.26
CA VAL A 92 -31.02 -5.45 3.38
C VAL A 92 -30.88 -6.17 2.05
N PHE A 93 -32.00 -6.38 1.37
CA PHE A 93 -32.07 -7.10 0.11
C PHE A 93 -32.54 -6.18 -1.02
N SER A 94 -32.02 -6.43 -2.21
CA SER A 94 -32.44 -5.79 -3.46
C SER A 94 -32.40 -6.79 -4.60
N GLU A 95 -33.13 -6.54 -5.69
CA GLU A 95 -33.15 -7.37 -6.90
C GLU A 95 -33.62 -8.84 -6.71
N VAL A 96 -34.24 -9.18 -5.58
CA VAL A 96 -34.74 -10.54 -5.33
C VAL A 96 -35.99 -10.79 -6.17
N ASN A 97 -35.93 -11.71 -7.12
CA ASN A 97 -37.09 -12.10 -7.94
C ASN A 97 -37.73 -13.36 -7.38
N GLY A 98 -39.06 -13.44 -7.46
CA GLY A 98 -39.84 -14.50 -6.84
C GLY A 98 -40.29 -14.12 -5.43
N MET A 99 -39.35 -13.74 -4.55
CA MET A 99 -39.60 -13.36 -3.15
C MET A 99 -39.48 -11.83 -2.96
N LYS A 100 -40.41 -11.07 -3.54
CA LYS A 100 -40.31 -9.60 -3.63
C LYS A 100 -40.44 -8.88 -2.29
N GLU A 101 -41.03 -9.54 -1.31
CA GLU A 101 -41.27 -9.06 0.05
C GLU A 101 -39.95 -8.67 0.76
N LEU A 102 -38.83 -9.27 0.37
CA LEU A 102 -37.51 -8.93 0.91
C LEU A 102 -36.95 -7.61 0.37
N ASN A 103 -37.43 -7.11 -0.78
CA ASN A 103 -36.93 -5.85 -1.38
C ASN A 103 -37.55 -4.59 -0.74
N ASP A 104 -38.08 -4.68 0.47
CA ASP A 104 -38.77 -3.61 1.19
C ASP A 104 -37.81 -2.58 1.85
N GLY A 105 -36.49 -2.81 1.77
CA GLY A 105 -35.47 -1.98 2.40
C GLY A 105 -35.36 -2.15 3.93
N LYS A 106 -36.10 -3.09 4.52
CA LYS A 106 -36.09 -3.34 5.97
C LYS A 106 -34.84 -4.14 6.39
N PRO A 107 -34.06 -3.67 7.39
CA PRO A 107 -32.93 -4.44 7.90
C PRO A 107 -33.39 -5.75 8.58
N ARG A 108 -32.67 -6.84 8.31
CA ARG A 108 -32.87 -8.16 8.92
C ARG A 108 -31.61 -8.62 9.61
N LYS A 109 -31.75 -9.15 10.82
CA LYS A 109 -30.62 -9.71 11.57
C LYS A 109 -30.26 -11.08 11.01
N ILE A 110 -28.96 -11.34 10.87
CA ILE A 110 -28.44 -12.62 10.39
C ILE A 110 -27.84 -13.45 11.51
N LYS A 111 -27.82 -14.78 11.32
CA LYS A 111 -27.19 -15.75 12.23
C LYS A 111 -26.70 -16.98 11.48
N ASN A 112 -25.93 -17.82 12.16
CA ASN A 112 -25.33 -19.04 11.61
C ASN A 112 -24.53 -18.75 10.34
N VAL A 113 -23.77 -17.64 10.33
CA VAL A 113 -22.99 -17.23 9.16
C VAL A 113 -21.91 -18.27 8.84
N ARG A 114 -21.90 -18.69 7.58
CA ARG A 114 -20.95 -19.60 6.95
C ARG A 114 -20.31 -18.88 5.76
N PRO A 115 -19.21 -19.40 5.19
CA PRO A 115 -18.52 -18.77 4.07
C PRO A 115 -19.41 -18.37 2.88
N TYR A 116 -20.51 -19.08 2.61
CA TYR A 116 -21.38 -18.84 1.46
C TYR A 116 -22.88 -18.84 1.82
N SER A 117 -23.23 -18.85 3.10
CA SER A 117 -24.62 -18.87 3.53
C SER A 117 -24.83 -18.32 4.92
N PHE A 118 -26.05 -17.88 5.21
CA PHE A 118 -26.47 -17.41 6.53
C PHE A 118 -28.00 -17.57 6.66
N ALA A 119 -28.50 -17.54 7.88
CA ALA A 119 -29.93 -17.54 8.15
C ALA A 119 -30.39 -16.11 8.51
N ILE A 120 -31.57 -15.70 8.05
CA ILE A 120 -32.20 -14.43 8.46
C ILE A 120 -33.23 -14.66 9.56
N GLU A 121 -33.29 -13.75 10.52
CA GLU A 121 -34.31 -13.75 11.58
C GLU A 121 -35.64 -13.18 11.09
N GLU A 122 -36.21 -13.81 10.07
CA GLU A 122 -37.53 -13.50 9.53
C GLU A 122 -38.22 -14.78 9.04
N ASP A 123 -39.54 -14.86 9.25
CA ASP A 123 -40.37 -15.96 8.77
C ASP A 123 -40.76 -15.73 7.30
N THR A 124 -40.17 -16.50 6.40
CA THR A 124 -40.42 -16.42 4.96
C THR A 124 -41.37 -17.51 4.46
N ALA A 125 -41.95 -18.32 5.35
CA ALA A 125 -42.81 -19.45 4.97
C ALA A 125 -44.08 -19.00 4.21
N LYS A 126 -44.51 -17.75 4.41
CA LYS A 126 -45.66 -17.14 3.71
C LYS A 126 -45.26 -16.25 2.53
N TYR A 127 -43.97 -16.07 2.28
CA TYR A 127 -43.51 -15.27 1.16
C TYR A 127 -43.63 -16.04 -0.14
N SER A 128 -43.68 -15.29 -1.23
CA SER A 128 -43.57 -15.84 -2.57
C SER A 128 -42.23 -16.61 -2.73
N ALA A 129 -42.24 -17.73 -3.46
CA ALA A 129 -41.05 -18.56 -3.61
C ALA A 129 -39.95 -17.83 -4.38
N TYR A 130 -38.71 -17.96 -3.92
CA TYR A 130 -37.54 -17.41 -4.62
C TYR A 130 -37.43 -18.00 -6.04
N VAL A 131 -37.11 -17.15 -7.02
CA VAL A 131 -36.91 -17.55 -8.42
C VAL A 131 -35.47 -17.34 -8.85
N LYS A 132 -34.94 -16.12 -8.74
CA LYS A 132 -33.57 -15.78 -9.16
C LYS A 132 -33.10 -14.41 -8.66
N GLY A 133 -31.79 -14.18 -8.78
CA GLY A 133 -31.15 -12.88 -8.55
C GLY A 133 -31.17 -12.45 -7.10
N GLY A 134 -30.70 -11.23 -6.85
CA GLY A 134 -30.72 -10.64 -5.53
C GLY A 134 -29.33 -10.29 -5.03
N ILE A 135 -29.25 -9.17 -4.33
CA ILE A 135 -28.06 -8.67 -3.66
C ILE A 135 -28.43 -8.47 -2.20
N VAL A 136 -27.59 -9.00 -1.32
CA VAL A 136 -27.63 -8.71 0.12
C VAL A 136 -26.54 -7.69 0.45
N THR A 137 -26.88 -6.67 1.24
CA THR A 137 -25.96 -5.60 1.64
C THR A 137 -26.03 -5.38 3.15
N GLN A 138 -24.88 -5.32 3.81
CA GLN A 138 -24.78 -5.02 5.25
C GLN A 138 -25.32 -3.60 5.54
N VAL A 139 -25.98 -3.45 6.68
CA VAL A 139 -26.38 -2.16 7.24
C VAL A 139 -25.50 -1.86 8.44
N LYS A 140 -24.66 -0.83 8.33
CA LYS A 140 -23.84 -0.34 9.44
C LYS A 140 -24.76 0.39 10.42
N GLN A 141 -24.88 -0.13 11.65
CA GLN A 141 -25.67 0.52 12.69
C GLN A 141 -24.84 1.56 13.44
N PRO A 142 -25.43 2.74 13.74
CA PRO A 142 -24.79 3.68 14.65
C PRO A 142 -24.60 3.05 16.04
N LYS A 143 -23.44 3.29 16.65
CA LYS A 143 -23.12 2.87 18.02
C LYS A 143 -23.09 4.08 18.94
N VAL A 144 -23.84 4.04 20.03
CA VAL A 144 -23.81 5.10 21.05
C VAL A 144 -22.82 4.72 22.15
N LEU A 145 -21.87 5.60 22.42
CA LEU A 145 -20.89 5.49 23.51
C LEU A 145 -21.23 6.49 24.62
N LYS A 146 -21.02 6.09 25.87
CA LYS A 146 -21.27 6.92 27.05
C LYS A 146 -19.98 7.07 27.84
N PHE A 147 -19.29 8.18 27.64
CA PHE A 147 -18.00 8.43 28.28
C PHE A 147 -18.22 8.82 29.74
N LYS A 148 -17.29 8.41 30.62
CA LYS A 148 -17.19 8.95 31.97
C LYS A 148 -16.36 10.23 31.97
N PRO A 149 -16.70 11.24 32.79
CA PRO A 149 -15.79 12.34 33.07
C PRO A 149 -14.46 11.83 33.65
N LEU A 150 -13.36 12.51 33.37
CA LEU A 150 -12.01 12.22 33.83
C LEU A 150 -11.95 11.97 35.34
N ARG A 151 -12.67 12.76 36.15
CA ARG A 151 -12.72 12.59 37.61
C ARG A 151 -13.22 11.22 38.04
N GLU A 152 -14.22 10.68 37.35
CA GLU A 152 -14.79 9.37 37.60
C GLU A 152 -13.90 8.28 37.01
N ALA A 153 -13.45 8.47 35.76
CA ALA A 153 -12.58 7.54 35.05
C ALA A 153 -11.23 7.33 35.75
N LEU A 154 -10.68 8.33 36.46
CA LEU A 154 -9.45 8.17 37.26
C LEU A 154 -9.61 7.20 38.44
N LYS A 155 -10.84 6.97 38.92
CA LYS A 155 -11.13 6.04 40.01
C LYS A 155 -11.56 4.68 39.49
N ASP A 156 -12.28 4.68 38.37
CA ASP A 156 -12.78 3.49 37.70
C ASP A 156 -12.52 3.61 36.19
N PRO A 157 -11.28 3.30 35.75
CA PRO A 157 -10.82 3.51 34.37
C PRO A 157 -11.45 2.53 33.37
N GLY A 158 -12.19 1.51 33.86
CA GLY A 158 -12.69 0.43 33.02
C GLY A 158 -11.56 -0.41 32.42
N ASP A 159 -11.81 -0.97 31.24
CA ASP A 159 -10.82 -1.75 30.51
C ASP A 159 -9.78 -0.84 29.86
N PHE A 160 -8.50 -1.13 30.10
CA PHE A 160 -7.42 -0.45 29.40
C PHE A 160 -7.26 -0.99 27.98
N LEU A 161 -7.04 -0.09 27.03
CA LEU A 161 -6.63 -0.49 25.69
C LEU A 161 -5.22 -1.10 25.74
N LEU A 162 -5.12 -2.39 25.44
CA LEU A 162 -3.85 -3.10 25.34
C LEU A 162 -3.21 -2.89 23.97
N SER A 163 -1.99 -2.36 23.93
CA SER A 163 -1.20 -2.26 22.69
C SER A 163 -0.23 -3.40 22.46
N ASP A 164 0.32 -3.95 23.53
CA ASP A 164 1.29 -5.04 23.52
C ASP A 164 0.81 -6.10 24.50
N PHE A 165 0.44 -7.27 23.98
CA PHE A 165 -0.09 -8.37 24.78
C PHE A 165 0.95 -8.98 25.72
N SER A 166 2.25 -8.74 25.48
CA SER A 166 3.32 -9.12 26.42
C SER A 166 3.42 -8.21 27.65
N LYS A 167 2.65 -7.11 27.67
CA LYS A 167 2.73 -6.01 28.64
C LYS A 167 1.38 -5.67 29.29
N PHE A 168 0.50 -6.66 29.46
CA PHE A 168 -0.87 -6.44 29.93
C PHE A 168 -0.97 -5.87 31.36
N ASP A 169 0.08 -6.01 32.17
CA ASP A 169 0.22 -5.47 33.53
C ASP A 169 0.70 -4.01 33.56
N ARG A 170 1.18 -3.47 32.44
CA ARG A 170 1.74 -2.11 32.35
C ARG A 170 0.69 -1.00 32.49
N PRO A 171 -0.46 -1.01 31.78
CA PRO A 171 -1.39 0.13 31.80
C PRO A 171 -1.89 0.51 33.20
N PRO A 172 -2.29 -0.43 34.08
CA PRO A 172 -2.67 -0.09 35.46
C PRO A 172 -1.54 0.58 36.27
N LEU A 173 -0.29 0.12 36.12
CA LEU A 173 0.86 0.72 36.80
C LEU A 173 1.14 2.13 36.26
N LEU A 174 1.06 2.31 34.94
CA LEU A 174 1.24 3.62 34.31
C LEU A 174 0.13 4.59 34.70
N HIS A 175 -1.10 4.12 34.82
CA HIS A 175 -2.22 4.92 35.33
C HIS A 175 -1.93 5.54 36.71
N LEU A 176 -1.30 4.78 37.61
CA LEU A 176 -0.84 5.29 38.90
C LEU A 176 0.40 6.18 38.76
N ALA A 177 1.35 5.83 37.90
CA ALA A 177 2.58 6.58 37.69
C ALA A 177 2.32 8.01 37.20
N PHE A 178 1.40 8.20 36.24
CA PHE A 178 1.02 9.53 35.76
C PHE A 178 0.34 10.37 36.84
N GLN A 179 -0.57 9.78 37.64
CA GLN A 179 -1.19 10.48 38.78
C GLN A 179 -0.17 10.85 39.87
N ALA A 180 0.76 9.93 40.16
CA ALA A 180 1.85 10.17 41.10
C ALA A 180 2.81 11.25 40.62
N LEU A 181 2.97 11.43 39.30
CA LEU A 181 3.82 12.49 38.75
C LEU A 181 3.24 13.87 39.04
N ASP A 182 1.94 14.07 38.81
CA ASP A 182 1.24 15.32 39.17
C ASP A 182 1.35 15.61 40.68
N LYS A 183 1.20 14.58 41.52
CA LYS A 183 1.39 14.72 42.97
C LYS A 183 2.82 15.11 43.32
N PHE A 184 3.82 14.45 42.73
CA PHE A 184 5.23 14.76 42.95
C PHE A 184 5.53 16.21 42.59
N GLN A 185 5.07 16.68 41.44
CA GLN A 185 5.27 18.07 41.02
C GLN A 185 4.61 19.07 41.96
N SER A 186 3.41 18.76 42.45
CA SER A 186 2.68 19.60 43.40
C SER A 186 3.38 19.69 44.76
N GLU A 187 4.01 18.60 45.21
CA GLU A 187 4.70 18.52 46.50
C GLU A 187 6.11 19.11 46.48
N PHE A 188 6.89 18.82 45.43
CA PHE A 188 8.30 19.20 45.35
C PHE A 188 8.57 20.41 44.44
N GLY A 189 7.61 20.85 43.63
CA GLY A 189 7.74 22.01 42.74
C GLY A 189 8.61 21.79 41.51
N HIS A 190 9.00 20.55 41.21
CA HIS A 190 9.77 20.17 40.03
C HIS A 190 9.41 18.76 39.55
N PHE A 191 9.80 18.42 38.32
CA PHE A 191 9.80 17.02 37.84
C PHE A 191 10.93 16.23 38.50
N PRO A 192 10.82 14.91 38.68
CA PRO A 192 11.95 14.07 39.05
C PRO A 192 13.15 14.32 38.13
N VAL A 193 14.33 14.48 38.72
CA VAL A 193 15.56 14.77 37.98
C VAL A 193 16.12 13.48 37.37
N ALA A 194 16.51 13.52 36.09
CA ALA A 194 17.10 12.40 35.38
C ALA A 194 18.32 11.81 36.13
N GLY A 195 18.31 10.50 36.35
CA GLY A 195 19.36 9.78 37.09
C GLY A 195 19.43 10.05 38.61
N SER A 196 18.49 10.80 39.20
CA SER A 196 18.43 11.04 40.65
C SER A 196 17.74 9.89 41.37
N GLU A 197 18.50 9.06 42.10
CA GLU A 197 17.91 7.95 42.88
C GLU A 197 17.03 8.46 44.02
N ASP A 198 17.33 9.63 44.59
CA ASP A 198 16.51 10.25 45.65
C ASP A 198 15.12 10.62 45.13
N ASP A 199 15.03 11.30 43.98
CA ASP A 199 13.75 11.63 43.35
C ASP A 199 13.00 10.38 42.89
N ALA A 200 13.72 9.40 42.32
CA ALA A 200 13.13 8.14 41.90
C ALA A 200 12.51 7.39 43.09
N GLN A 201 13.18 7.35 44.24
CA GLN A 201 12.66 6.69 45.44
C GLN A 201 11.47 7.43 46.05
N LYS A 202 11.46 8.77 46.02
CA LYS A 202 10.29 9.59 46.42
C LYS A 202 9.09 9.36 45.49
N PHE A 203 9.34 9.28 44.19
CA PHE A 203 8.32 8.98 43.19
C PHE A 203 7.73 7.57 43.36
N ILE A 204 8.59 6.55 43.51
CA ILE A 204 8.17 5.16 43.79
C ILE A 204 7.33 5.10 45.07
N SER A 205 7.77 5.74 46.15
CA SER A 205 7.02 5.79 47.41
C SER A 205 5.63 6.40 47.23
N SER A 206 5.50 7.41 46.36
CA SER A 206 4.22 8.04 46.03
C SER A 206 3.29 7.08 45.29
N VAL A 207 3.80 6.37 44.27
CA VAL A 207 3.05 5.34 43.54
C VAL A 207 2.62 4.20 44.47
N THR A 208 3.53 3.69 45.30
CA THR A 208 3.22 2.63 46.28
C THR A 208 2.14 3.05 47.25
N SER A 209 2.23 4.28 47.79
CA SER A 209 1.21 4.80 48.71
C SER A 209 -0.16 4.94 48.03
N MET A 210 -0.20 5.33 46.75
CA MET A 210 -1.46 5.37 45.99
C MET A 210 -2.03 3.96 45.77
N ASN A 211 -1.19 3.01 45.38
CA ASN A 211 -1.59 1.61 45.19
C ASN A 211 -2.13 0.99 46.48
N ASP A 212 -1.49 1.25 47.62
CA ASP A 212 -1.91 0.72 48.93
C ASP A 212 -3.23 1.33 49.42
N ALA A 213 -3.59 2.53 48.93
CA ALA A 213 -4.87 3.17 49.23
C ALA A 213 -6.03 2.65 48.37
N LEU A 214 -5.77 1.88 47.31
CA LEU A 214 -6.80 1.29 46.48
C LEU A 214 -7.47 0.12 47.20
N SER A 215 -8.80 0.15 47.24
CA SER A 215 -9.61 -0.98 47.73
C SER A 215 -9.79 -2.06 46.66
N ASP A 216 -10.03 -1.64 45.41
CA ASP A 216 -10.21 -2.50 44.24
C ASP A 216 -9.21 -2.06 43.16
N GLY A 217 -8.74 -2.98 42.32
CA GLY A 217 -7.70 -2.72 41.31
C GLY A 217 -6.28 -2.53 41.86
N ARG A 218 -6.03 -2.86 43.14
CA ARG A 218 -4.68 -2.85 43.73
C ARG A 218 -3.76 -3.81 42.99
N LEU A 219 -2.58 -3.31 42.60
CA LEU A 219 -1.55 -4.12 41.97
C LEU A 219 -0.81 -4.96 43.01
N GLU A 220 -0.70 -6.26 42.76
CA GLU A 220 0.03 -7.20 43.62
C GLU A 220 1.53 -6.92 43.62
N ALA A 221 2.07 -6.51 42.48
CA ALA A 221 3.48 -6.19 42.29
C ALA A 221 3.64 -4.81 41.65
N ILE A 222 4.61 -4.05 42.16
CA ILE A 222 5.01 -2.75 41.60
C ILE A 222 6.40 -2.92 40.98
N ASP A 223 6.48 -2.76 39.66
CA ASP A 223 7.75 -2.77 38.95
C ASP A 223 8.53 -1.47 39.22
N GLN A 224 9.40 -1.52 40.22
CA GLN A 224 10.22 -0.37 40.58
C GLN A 224 11.29 -0.03 39.52
N ILE A 225 11.68 -0.96 38.66
CA ILE A 225 12.65 -0.68 37.59
C ILE A 225 11.97 0.20 36.55
N LEU A 226 10.75 -0.17 36.14
CA LEU A 226 9.93 0.65 35.25
C LEU A 226 9.71 2.06 35.82
N LEU A 227 9.36 2.17 37.11
CA LEU A 227 9.15 3.46 37.76
C LEU A 227 10.41 4.32 37.86
N ARG A 228 11.60 3.71 37.99
CA ARG A 228 12.89 4.45 37.90
C ARG A 228 13.09 5.03 36.51
N HIS A 229 12.82 4.26 35.46
CA HIS A 229 12.89 4.76 34.08
C HIS A 229 11.86 5.87 33.84
N PHE A 230 10.64 5.72 34.36
CA PHE A 230 9.60 6.74 34.30
C PHE A 230 10.06 8.04 34.97
N ALA A 231 10.52 7.96 36.23
CA ALA A 231 11.02 9.12 36.95
C ALA A 231 12.18 9.80 36.20
N SER A 232 13.15 9.02 35.72
CA SER A 232 14.30 9.57 35.01
C SER A 232 13.90 10.30 33.71
N GLY A 233 12.90 9.79 32.99
CA GLY A 233 12.40 10.38 31.75
C GLY A 233 11.27 11.40 31.93
N ALA A 234 10.79 11.64 33.16
CA ALA A 234 9.52 12.32 33.42
C ALA A 234 9.42 13.73 32.83
N ARG A 235 10.54 14.45 32.75
CA ARG A 235 10.58 15.81 32.17
C ARG A 235 10.72 15.82 30.65
N ALA A 236 11.20 14.74 30.05
CA ALA A 236 11.55 14.70 28.64
C ALA A 236 10.30 14.59 27.75
N VAL A 237 10.29 15.30 26.62
CA VAL A 237 9.34 15.08 25.53
C VAL A 237 10.13 14.60 24.33
N LEU A 238 10.05 13.30 24.04
CA LEU A 238 10.78 12.70 22.94
C LEU A 238 10.01 12.93 21.64
N ASN A 239 10.71 13.37 20.60
CA ASN A 239 10.09 13.63 19.30
C ASN A 239 9.37 12.39 18.71
N PRO A 240 9.96 11.18 18.70
CA PRO A 240 9.27 9.98 18.19
C PRO A 240 7.95 9.69 18.92
N MET A 241 7.94 9.85 20.24
CA MET A 241 6.72 9.69 21.06
C MET A 241 5.69 10.78 20.74
N ALA A 242 6.12 12.04 20.60
CA ALA A 242 5.25 13.15 20.24
C ALA A 242 4.66 13.00 18.83
N ALA A 243 5.43 12.50 17.85
CA ALA A 243 4.92 12.17 16.52
C ALA A 243 3.87 11.05 16.60
N MET A 244 4.16 10.00 17.39
CA MET A 244 3.24 8.88 17.56
C MET A 244 1.92 9.30 18.19
N PHE A 245 1.97 9.91 19.36
CA PHE A 245 0.78 10.41 20.06
C PHE A 245 0.09 11.53 19.28
N GLY A 246 0.82 12.40 18.60
CA GLY A 246 0.25 13.44 17.73
C GLY A 246 -0.60 12.84 16.61
N GLY A 247 -0.17 11.73 16.00
CA GLY A 247 -0.96 10.97 15.04
C GLY A 247 -2.25 10.41 15.63
N ILE A 248 -2.17 9.80 16.81
CA ILE A 248 -3.32 9.21 17.53
C ILE A 248 -4.32 10.31 17.94
N VAL A 249 -3.83 11.36 18.61
CA VAL A 249 -4.62 12.54 19.03
C VAL A 249 -5.29 13.21 17.83
N GLY A 250 -4.54 13.44 16.76
CA GLY A 250 -5.10 13.99 15.51
C GLY A 250 -6.23 13.13 14.96
N GLN A 251 -6.12 11.80 15.05
CA GLN A 251 -7.20 10.93 14.64
C GLN A 251 -8.40 11.03 15.58
N GLU A 252 -8.21 11.01 16.90
CA GLU A 252 -9.32 11.13 17.86
C GLU A 252 -10.08 12.47 17.70
N VAL A 253 -9.40 13.56 17.34
CA VAL A 253 -10.06 14.82 16.97
C VAL A 253 -10.95 14.63 15.73
N VAL A 254 -10.48 13.94 14.70
CA VAL A 254 -11.29 13.61 13.51
C VAL A 254 -12.52 12.78 13.92
N LYS A 255 -12.37 11.81 14.82
CA LYS A 255 -13.48 10.98 15.32
C LYS A 255 -14.51 11.84 16.04
N ALA A 256 -14.07 12.64 17.02
CA ALA A 256 -14.91 13.54 17.79
C ALA A 256 -15.70 14.53 16.91
N CYS A 257 -15.08 15.03 15.83
CA CYS A 257 -15.73 15.97 14.90
C CYS A 257 -16.72 15.32 13.94
N SER A 258 -16.58 14.03 13.63
CA SER A 258 -17.32 13.39 12.52
C SER A 258 -18.27 12.27 12.95
N GLY A 259 -18.08 11.69 14.13
CA GLY A 259 -18.74 10.44 14.51
C GLY A 259 -18.29 9.25 13.65
N LYS A 260 -17.19 9.37 12.89
CA LYS A 260 -16.60 8.28 12.11
C LYS A 260 -15.46 7.64 12.89
N PHE A 261 -15.38 6.32 12.78
CA PHE A 261 -14.49 5.42 13.51
C PHE A 261 -14.82 5.27 14.99
N HIS A 262 -14.41 4.14 15.58
CA HIS A 262 -14.57 3.92 17.02
C HIS A 262 -13.55 4.77 17.79
N PRO A 263 -13.99 5.70 18.66
CA PRO A 263 -13.10 6.44 19.55
C PRO A 263 -12.29 5.55 20.47
N LEU A 264 -11.15 6.05 20.93
CA LEU A 264 -10.48 5.50 22.09
C LEU A 264 -11.41 5.65 23.31
N PHE A 265 -11.61 4.56 24.05
CA PHE A 265 -12.60 4.48 25.13
C PHE A 265 -12.01 3.74 26.35
N GLN A 266 -11.43 4.39 27.35
CA GLN A 266 -11.20 5.84 27.46
C GLN A 266 -9.73 6.21 27.73
N PHE A 267 -8.97 5.34 28.37
CA PHE A 267 -7.54 5.53 28.62
C PHE A 267 -6.68 4.69 27.69
N PHE A 268 -5.57 5.27 27.26
CA PHE A 268 -4.51 4.59 26.54
C PHE A 268 -3.16 4.96 27.13
N TYR A 269 -2.39 3.94 27.49
CA TYR A 269 -1.02 4.07 27.99
C TYR A 269 -0.09 3.32 27.06
N PHE A 270 1.07 3.91 26.80
CA PHE A 270 2.10 3.32 25.97
C PHE A 270 3.46 3.52 26.62
N GLU A 271 4.33 2.52 26.51
CA GLU A 271 5.73 2.63 26.86
C GLU A 271 6.62 1.87 25.88
N SER A 272 7.83 2.38 25.67
CA SER A 272 8.85 1.77 24.82
C SER A 272 10.21 1.72 25.53
N VAL A 273 10.26 1.20 26.75
CA VAL A 273 11.51 1.11 27.54
C VAL A 273 12.58 0.26 26.86
N GLU A 274 12.21 -0.63 25.94
CA GLU A 274 13.16 -1.38 25.12
C GLU A 274 14.01 -0.48 24.20
N SER A 275 13.61 0.78 24.00
CA SER A 275 14.42 1.77 23.27
C SER A 275 15.60 2.30 24.09
N LEU A 276 15.65 2.06 25.41
CA LEU A 276 16.80 2.41 26.22
C LEU A 276 18.05 1.64 25.78
N PRO A 277 19.26 2.21 25.89
CA PRO A 277 20.48 1.54 25.50
C PRO A 277 20.63 0.13 26.09
N ALA A 278 21.26 -0.76 25.32
CA ALA A 278 21.55 -2.13 25.76
C ALA A 278 22.51 -2.15 26.97
N GLU A 279 23.39 -1.16 27.07
CA GLU A 279 24.33 -0.99 28.18
C GLU A 279 23.80 0.00 29.23
N PRO A 280 24.02 -0.24 30.53
CA PRO A 280 23.55 0.66 31.59
C PRO A 280 24.07 2.10 31.46
N LEU A 281 23.16 3.06 31.63
CA LEU A 281 23.48 4.49 31.59
C LEU A 281 24.20 4.94 32.87
N LEU A 282 25.29 5.69 32.70
CA LEU A 282 25.94 6.37 33.82
C LEU A 282 25.24 7.71 34.10
N PRO A 283 25.11 8.15 35.36
CA PRO A 283 24.53 9.46 35.68
C PRO A 283 25.23 10.65 35.00
N SER A 284 26.52 10.50 34.66
CA SER A 284 27.25 11.50 33.88
C SER A 284 26.76 11.64 32.44
N ASP A 285 26.27 10.57 31.84
CA ASP A 285 25.82 10.54 30.45
C ASP A 285 24.48 11.29 30.29
N LEU A 286 23.69 11.39 31.37
CA LEU A 286 22.37 12.03 31.40
C LEU A 286 22.42 13.56 31.63
N LYS A 287 23.62 14.12 31.85
CA LYS A 287 23.76 15.54 32.15
C LYS A 287 23.42 16.40 30.93
N PRO A 288 22.65 17.49 31.10
CA PRO A 288 22.35 18.40 30.00
C PRO A 288 23.63 19.03 29.46
N LEU A 289 23.70 19.19 28.15
CA LEU A 289 24.86 19.77 27.45
C LEU A 289 24.58 21.20 26.96
N ASN A 290 23.46 21.79 27.37
CA ASN A 290 22.94 23.04 26.84
C ASN A 290 22.74 22.96 25.32
N SER A 291 22.16 21.84 24.89
CA SER A 291 21.90 21.51 23.50
C SER A 291 20.40 21.38 23.25
N ARG A 292 19.98 21.49 21.99
CA ARG A 292 18.59 21.21 21.59
C ARG A 292 18.16 19.75 21.85
N TYR A 293 19.11 18.86 22.14
CA TYR A 293 18.87 17.44 22.38
C TYR A 293 18.84 17.07 23.87
N ASP A 294 18.90 18.04 24.79
CA ASP A 294 19.02 17.77 26.23
C ASP A 294 17.88 16.90 26.78
N ALA A 295 16.65 17.04 26.27
CA ALA A 295 15.54 16.15 26.63
C ALA A 295 15.81 14.69 26.21
N GLN A 296 16.34 14.48 25.01
CA GLN A 296 16.71 13.16 24.50
C GLN A 296 17.91 12.58 25.27
N ILE A 297 18.92 13.40 25.56
CA ILE A 297 20.10 13.03 26.36
C ILE A 297 19.69 12.61 27.77
N SER A 298 18.69 13.25 28.38
CA SER A 298 18.21 12.88 29.71
C SER A 298 17.58 11.49 29.80
N VAL A 299 17.26 10.87 28.65
CA VAL A 299 16.70 9.52 28.56
C VAL A 299 17.73 8.51 28.05
N PHE A 300 18.44 8.83 26.96
CA PHE A 300 19.33 7.89 26.25
C PHE A 300 20.83 8.14 26.49
N GLY A 301 21.17 9.23 27.17
CA GLY A 301 22.55 9.66 27.40
C GLY A 301 23.24 10.30 26.19
N SER A 302 24.30 11.05 26.46
CA SER A 302 25.07 11.78 25.45
C SER A 302 25.80 10.86 24.45
N LYS A 303 26.08 9.61 24.83
CA LYS A 303 26.76 8.64 23.97
C LYS A 303 25.87 8.19 22.81
N ILE A 304 24.61 7.84 23.06
CA ILE A 304 23.66 7.52 21.99
C ILE A 304 23.40 8.76 21.14
N GLN A 305 23.25 9.94 21.75
CA GLN A 305 23.09 11.18 20.98
C GLN A 305 24.22 11.35 19.96
N LYS A 306 25.46 11.07 20.38
CA LYS A 306 26.62 11.14 19.50
C LYS A 306 26.56 10.11 18.37
N LYS A 307 26.12 8.88 18.64
CA LYS A 307 25.91 7.84 17.60
C LYS A 307 24.86 8.29 16.57
N LEU A 308 23.76 8.89 17.01
CA LEU A 308 22.73 9.45 16.12
C LEU A 308 23.31 10.55 15.23
N GLU A 309 24.04 11.49 15.82
CA GLU A 309 24.68 12.60 15.10
C GLU A 309 25.64 12.11 14.02
N ASP A 310 26.43 11.07 14.29
CA ASP A 310 27.43 10.55 13.34
C ASP A 310 26.88 9.47 12.39
N ALA A 311 25.60 9.12 12.49
CA ALA A 311 24.98 8.08 11.66
C ALA A 311 24.94 8.45 10.17
N LYS A 312 25.13 7.44 9.32
CA LYS A 312 24.96 7.54 7.86
C LYS A 312 23.68 6.81 7.45
N ILE A 313 22.63 7.55 7.11
CA ILE A 313 21.30 7.00 6.83
C ILE A 313 20.95 7.14 5.35
N PHE A 314 20.30 6.12 4.81
CA PHE A 314 19.64 6.19 3.51
C PHE A 314 18.12 6.12 3.68
N VAL A 315 17.41 7.17 3.28
CA VAL A 315 15.95 7.22 3.25
C VAL A 315 15.47 7.05 1.81
N VAL A 316 14.65 6.02 1.56
CA VAL A 316 14.15 5.70 0.21
C VAL A 316 12.68 6.09 0.11
N GLY A 317 12.41 7.17 -0.63
CA GLY A 317 11.11 7.81 -0.74
C GLY A 317 11.01 9.11 0.07
N SER A 318 10.35 10.10 -0.52
CA SER A 318 10.14 11.46 0.00
C SER A 318 8.64 11.85 -0.03
N GLY A 319 7.76 10.84 -0.04
CA GLY A 319 6.32 11.00 0.10
C GLY A 319 5.87 11.30 1.54
N ALA A 320 4.68 10.81 1.92
CA ALA A 320 4.08 11.09 3.24
C ALA A 320 4.99 10.64 4.39
N LEU A 321 5.40 9.37 4.37
CA LEU A 321 6.34 8.80 5.35
C LEU A 321 7.69 9.54 5.30
N GLY A 322 8.20 9.85 4.11
CA GLY A 322 9.49 10.52 3.93
C GLY A 322 9.53 11.91 4.57
N CYS A 323 8.47 12.71 4.39
CA CYS A 323 8.34 14.02 5.03
C CYS A 323 8.34 13.91 6.57
N GLU A 324 7.54 12.99 7.10
CA GLU A 324 7.46 12.73 8.53
C GLU A 324 8.79 12.20 9.11
N PHE A 325 9.48 11.29 8.41
CA PHE A 325 10.81 10.82 8.77
C PHE A 325 11.84 11.94 8.77
N LEU A 326 11.90 12.78 7.74
CA LEU A 326 12.86 13.88 7.71
C LEU A 326 12.67 14.85 8.88
N LYS A 327 11.42 15.19 9.23
CA LYS A 327 11.14 15.95 10.46
C LYS A 327 11.66 15.22 11.69
N ASN A 328 11.35 13.93 11.83
CA ASN A 328 11.77 13.17 13.01
C ASN A 328 13.30 13.08 13.13
N LEU A 329 13.98 12.72 12.04
CA LEU A 329 15.44 12.60 11.97
C LEU A 329 16.14 13.95 12.25
N ALA A 330 15.61 15.05 11.71
CA ALA A 330 16.11 16.39 11.99
C ALA A 330 15.99 16.75 13.47
N LEU A 331 14.83 16.48 14.10
CA LEU A 331 14.58 16.78 15.52
C LEU A 331 15.35 15.86 16.47
N MET A 332 15.59 14.61 16.09
CA MET A 332 16.42 13.65 16.83
C MET A 332 17.93 13.96 16.74
N GLY A 333 18.34 14.83 15.82
CA GLY A 333 19.74 15.16 15.58
C GLY A 333 20.49 14.10 14.77
N VAL A 334 19.79 13.29 14.00
CA VAL A 334 20.39 12.24 13.19
C VAL A 334 21.19 12.84 12.05
N SER A 335 22.39 12.31 11.80
CA SER A 335 23.32 12.80 10.77
C SER A 335 23.71 14.29 10.92
N CYS A 336 23.57 14.86 12.11
CA CYS A 336 23.91 16.27 12.38
C CYS A 336 25.37 16.48 12.84
N GLY A 337 26.10 15.40 13.08
CA GLY A 337 27.51 15.39 13.43
C GLY A 337 28.41 15.44 12.19
N LYS A 338 29.69 15.77 12.38
CA LYS A 338 30.65 15.96 11.27
C LYS A 338 30.85 14.72 10.39
N GLN A 339 30.60 13.53 10.92
CA GLN A 339 30.74 12.27 10.19
C GLN A 339 29.40 11.73 9.65
N GLY A 340 28.29 12.35 10.10
CA GLY A 340 26.95 11.95 9.72
C GLY A 340 26.59 12.41 8.32
N LYS A 341 25.77 11.61 7.65
CA LYS A 341 25.23 11.92 6.32
C LYS A 341 23.88 11.25 6.13
N LEU A 342 22.86 12.04 5.81
CA LEU A 342 21.55 11.54 5.40
C LEU A 342 21.46 11.66 3.88
N THR A 343 21.26 10.55 3.18
CA THR A 343 20.92 10.57 1.75
C THR A 343 19.43 10.26 1.62
N ILE A 344 18.68 11.08 0.90
CA ILE A 344 17.28 10.82 0.55
C ILE A 344 17.14 10.75 -0.96
N THR A 345 16.38 9.78 -1.47
CA THR A 345 16.08 9.69 -2.91
C THR A 345 14.59 9.50 -3.17
N ASP A 346 14.08 10.17 -4.20
CA ASP A 346 12.71 10.04 -4.71
C ASP A 346 12.70 10.61 -6.14
N ASP A 347 12.21 9.86 -7.11
CA ASP A 347 12.12 10.26 -8.53
C ASP A 347 10.84 11.03 -8.90
N ASP A 348 9.92 11.22 -7.95
CA ASP A 348 8.68 11.95 -8.17
C ASP A 348 8.80 13.46 -7.98
N VAL A 349 7.84 14.16 -8.57
CA VAL A 349 7.57 15.59 -8.36
C VAL A 349 6.36 15.80 -7.45
N ILE A 350 6.27 16.98 -6.86
CA ILE A 350 5.19 17.36 -5.94
C ILE A 350 3.90 17.62 -6.73
N GLU A 351 2.83 16.94 -6.33
CA GLU A 351 1.48 17.14 -6.86
C GLU A 351 0.56 17.82 -5.83
N LYS A 352 -0.53 18.45 -6.30
CA LYS A 352 -1.52 19.07 -5.41
C LYS A 352 -2.13 18.07 -4.42
N SER A 353 -2.37 16.84 -4.86
CA SER A 353 -2.93 15.76 -4.04
C SER A 353 -2.02 15.37 -2.85
N ASN A 354 -0.73 15.72 -2.91
CA ASN A 354 0.28 15.35 -1.92
C ASN A 354 0.19 16.22 -0.65
N LEU A 355 -0.17 17.50 -0.82
CA LEU A 355 -0.10 18.53 0.24
C LEU A 355 -0.96 18.22 1.47
N SER A 356 -1.97 17.35 1.35
CA SER A 356 -2.82 16.93 2.47
C SER A 356 -2.11 16.10 3.53
N ARG A 357 -0.94 15.52 3.20
CA ARG A 357 -0.20 14.59 4.06
C ARG A 357 1.33 14.70 3.95
N GLN A 358 1.83 15.53 3.03
CA GLN A 358 3.26 15.80 2.82
C GLN A 358 3.54 17.25 3.21
N PHE A 359 3.47 17.52 4.52
CA PHE A 359 3.41 18.88 5.08
C PHE A 359 4.71 19.71 4.89
N LEU A 360 5.79 19.10 4.42
CA LEU A 360 7.01 19.83 4.03
C LEU A 360 6.86 20.57 2.70
N PHE A 361 5.77 20.33 1.97
CA PHE A 361 5.48 20.92 0.68
C PHE A 361 4.36 21.97 0.78
N LEU A 362 4.47 23.02 -0.03
CA LEU A 362 3.51 24.11 -0.13
C LEU A 362 3.01 24.25 -1.57
N ASP A 363 1.94 25.02 -1.78
CA ASP A 363 1.30 25.17 -3.11
C ASP A 363 2.29 25.60 -4.21
N TRP A 364 3.25 26.47 -3.90
CA TRP A 364 4.26 26.93 -4.86
C TRP A 364 5.37 25.92 -5.16
N ASN A 365 5.40 24.78 -4.45
CA ASN A 365 6.34 23.70 -4.72
C ASN A 365 5.81 22.69 -5.75
N ILE A 366 4.55 22.78 -6.20
CA ILE A 366 3.97 21.88 -7.20
C ILE A 366 4.84 21.84 -8.47
N GLY A 367 5.14 20.64 -8.95
CA GLY A 367 6.01 20.37 -10.09
C GLY A 367 7.52 20.31 -9.78
N GLN A 368 7.94 20.64 -8.56
CA GLN A 368 9.34 20.50 -8.13
C GLN A 368 9.61 19.10 -7.57
N ALA A 369 10.87 18.66 -7.59
CA ALA A 369 11.25 17.34 -7.07
C ALA A 369 11.01 17.22 -5.55
N LYS A 370 10.35 16.12 -5.13
CA LYS A 370 9.98 15.90 -3.72
C LYS A 370 11.22 15.89 -2.81
N SER A 371 12.21 15.08 -3.14
CA SER A 371 13.42 14.90 -2.33
C SER A 371 14.18 16.21 -2.07
N THR A 372 14.32 17.06 -3.09
CA THR A 372 15.03 18.33 -3.00
C THR A 372 14.31 19.34 -2.10
N VAL A 373 12.99 19.49 -2.27
CA VAL A 373 12.19 20.40 -1.45
C VAL A 373 12.13 19.90 -0.01
N ALA A 374 11.90 18.60 0.19
CA ALA A 374 11.81 17.99 1.52
C ALA A 374 13.12 18.15 2.29
N ALA A 375 14.26 17.91 1.63
CA ALA A 375 15.58 18.10 2.23
C ALA A 375 15.83 19.56 2.64
N SER A 376 15.44 20.51 1.79
CA SER A 376 15.55 21.93 2.08
C SER A 376 14.69 22.32 3.28
N ALA A 377 13.45 21.83 3.36
CA ALA A 377 12.56 22.07 4.49
C ALA A 377 13.10 21.43 5.79
N ALA A 378 13.64 20.21 5.73
CA ALA A 378 14.24 19.54 6.88
C ALA A 378 15.48 20.27 7.42
N ALA A 379 16.32 20.81 6.54
CA ALA A 379 17.46 21.63 6.92
C ALA A 379 17.06 22.94 7.64
N LEU A 380 15.86 23.45 7.40
CA LEU A 380 15.32 24.59 8.17
C LEU A 380 14.89 24.18 9.59
N ILE A 381 14.39 22.95 9.78
CA ILE A 381 14.07 22.40 11.10
C ILE A 381 15.35 22.22 11.93
N ASN A 382 16.43 21.76 11.29
CA ASN A 382 17.74 21.64 11.91
C ASN A 382 18.88 22.01 10.95
N PRO A 383 19.46 23.21 11.09
CA PRO A 383 20.56 23.66 10.23
C PRO A 383 21.85 22.82 10.30
N SER A 384 21.98 21.94 11.32
CA SER A 384 23.10 21.01 11.43
C SER A 384 22.90 19.72 10.61
N LEU A 385 21.72 19.48 10.04
CA LEU A 385 21.42 18.26 9.30
C LEU A 385 22.25 18.18 8.01
N ASN A 386 23.13 17.19 7.92
CA ASN A 386 23.92 16.93 6.72
C ASN A 386 23.13 16.05 5.75
N ILE A 387 22.34 16.67 4.89
CA ILE A 387 21.42 15.99 3.96
C ILE A 387 21.82 16.16 2.50
N GLU A 388 21.77 15.06 1.74
CA GLU A 388 21.91 15.02 0.28
C GLU A 388 20.61 14.49 -0.33
N ALA A 389 20.05 15.24 -1.27
CA ALA A 389 18.84 14.86 -1.99
C ALA A 389 19.17 14.39 -3.40
N LEU A 390 18.71 13.19 -3.74
CA LEU A 390 18.83 12.57 -5.07
C LEU A 390 17.45 12.38 -5.70
N GLN A 391 17.41 12.28 -7.02
CA GLN A 391 16.19 12.05 -7.81
C GLN A 391 16.26 10.71 -8.54
N ASN A 392 17.11 9.81 -8.07
CA ASN A 392 17.34 8.52 -8.68
C ASN A 392 16.36 7.51 -8.09
N ARG A 393 15.56 6.86 -8.95
CA ARG A 393 14.80 5.68 -8.54
C ARG A 393 15.77 4.65 -7.98
N ALA A 394 15.54 4.15 -6.77
CA ALA A 394 16.34 3.07 -6.23
C ALA A 394 15.91 1.74 -6.88
N GLY A 395 16.73 1.25 -7.81
CA GLY A 395 16.43 0.09 -8.63
C GLY A 395 17.68 -0.46 -9.32
N PRO A 396 17.58 -1.62 -10.00
CA PRO A 396 18.72 -2.22 -10.70
C PRO A 396 19.43 -1.28 -11.67
N GLU A 397 18.69 -0.36 -12.29
CA GLU A 397 19.16 0.63 -13.26
C GLU A 397 20.02 1.75 -12.66
N THR A 398 20.02 1.94 -11.33
CA THR A 398 20.78 3.01 -10.65
C THR A 398 21.88 2.48 -9.73
N GLU A 399 22.29 1.22 -9.88
CA GLU A 399 23.37 0.63 -9.07
C GLU A 399 24.76 1.24 -9.32
N ASN A 400 24.93 2.03 -10.39
CA ASN A 400 26.11 2.86 -10.58
C ASN A 400 26.14 4.07 -9.62
N VAL A 401 24.97 4.55 -9.18
CA VAL A 401 24.81 5.62 -8.18
C VAL A 401 24.82 5.01 -6.78
N PHE A 402 23.96 4.02 -6.53
CA PHE A 402 23.89 3.28 -5.28
C PHE A 402 24.78 2.03 -5.33
N ASN A 403 26.07 2.27 -5.54
CA ASN A 403 27.08 1.23 -5.69
C ASN A 403 27.49 0.61 -4.35
N ASP A 404 28.39 -0.37 -4.39
CA ASP A 404 28.80 -1.13 -3.20
C ASP A 404 29.39 -0.22 -2.11
N GLU A 405 30.21 0.77 -2.47
CA GLU A 405 30.79 1.74 -1.52
C GLU A 405 29.70 2.55 -0.81
N PHE A 406 28.67 2.97 -1.54
CA PHE A 406 27.52 3.66 -0.94
C PHE A 406 26.87 2.78 0.12
N TRP A 407 26.48 1.55 -0.24
CA TRP A 407 25.79 0.63 0.68
C TRP A 407 26.64 0.25 1.88
N GLU A 408 27.90 -0.15 1.66
CA GLU A 408 28.81 -0.61 2.71
C GLU A 408 29.04 0.45 3.79
N ASN A 409 28.97 1.74 3.44
CA ASN A 409 29.15 2.85 4.36
C ASN A 409 27.90 3.24 5.17
N LEU A 410 26.73 2.68 4.88
CA LEU A 410 25.49 3.00 5.60
C LEU A 410 25.46 2.37 6.99
N SER A 411 24.87 3.10 7.94
CA SER A 411 24.50 2.62 9.27
C SER A 411 23.14 1.92 9.26
N VAL A 412 22.15 2.48 8.56
CA VAL A 412 20.78 1.99 8.50
C VAL A 412 20.06 2.53 7.26
N VAL A 413 19.08 1.78 6.78
CA VAL A 413 18.19 2.15 5.67
C VAL A 413 16.77 2.30 6.20
N VAL A 414 16.05 3.33 5.75
CA VAL A 414 14.66 3.60 6.16
C VAL A 414 13.80 3.70 4.91
N ASN A 415 12.81 2.81 4.81
CA ASN A 415 11.87 2.83 3.69
C ASN A 415 10.71 3.80 3.96
N ALA A 416 10.39 4.59 2.94
CA ALA A 416 9.26 5.50 2.85
C ALA A 416 8.52 5.31 1.51
N LEU A 417 8.38 4.04 1.10
CA LEU A 417 7.92 3.60 -0.21
C LEU A 417 6.41 3.40 -0.26
N ASP A 418 5.84 3.32 -1.46
CA ASP A 418 4.40 3.15 -1.70
C ASP A 418 4.05 1.89 -2.50
N ASN A 419 5.04 1.15 -2.99
CA ASN A 419 4.85 -0.07 -3.77
C ASN A 419 5.72 -1.24 -3.24
N VAL A 420 5.25 -2.47 -3.45
CA VAL A 420 5.90 -3.69 -2.91
C VAL A 420 7.20 -4.02 -3.66
N ASN A 421 7.27 -3.73 -4.96
CA ASN A 421 8.45 -4.06 -5.78
C ASN A 421 9.69 -3.29 -5.32
N ALA A 422 9.55 -1.98 -5.07
CA ALA A 422 10.63 -1.16 -4.53
C ALA A 422 11.05 -1.63 -3.13
N ARG A 423 10.09 -2.01 -2.27
CA ARG A 423 10.39 -2.57 -0.94
C ARG A 423 11.22 -3.83 -1.04
N LEU A 424 10.81 -4.77 -1.89
CA LEU A 424 11.54 -6.02 -2.14
C LEU A 424 12.94 -5.77 -2.70
N TYR A 425 13.10 -4.79 -3.59
CA TYR A 425 14.43 -4.41 -4.08
C TYR A 425 15.33 -3.91 -2.95
N ILE A 426 14.85 -2.94 -2.15
CA ILE A 426 15.65 -2.40 -1.03
C ILE A 426 15.94 -3.47 0.02
N ASP A 427 14.97 -4.33 0.33
CA ASP A 427 15.15 -5.48 1.22
C ASP A 427 16.27 -6.41 0.72
N GLN A 428 16.26 -6.76 -0.56
CA GLN A 428 17.32 -7.58 -1.16
C GLN A 428 18.69 -6.91 -1.07
N ARG A 429 18.78 -5.59 -1.27
CA ARG A 429 20.04 -4.84 -1.09
C ARG A 429 20.48 -4.82 0.38
N CYS A 430 19.56 -4.61 1.32
CA CYS A 430 19.87 -4.62 2.75
C CYS A 430 20.32 -6.00 3.23
N LEU A 431 19.67 -7.07 2.74
CA LEU A 431 20.09 -8.45 2.95
C LEU A 431 21.51 -8.67 2.44
N TYR A 432 21.78 -8.26 1.20
CA TYR A 432 23.06 -8.43 0.54
C TYR A 432 24.22 -7.72 1.24
N PHE A 433 24.02 -6.45 1.63
CA PHE A 433 25.03 -5.64 2.31
C PHE A 433 24.98 -5.75 3.84
N GLN A 434 24.12 -6.62 4.38
CA GLN A 434 23.90 -6.81 5.81
C GLN A 434 23.64 -5.47 6.53
N LYS A 435 22.66 -4.72 6.01
CA LYS A 435 22.25 -3.43 6.56
C LYS A 435 20.92 -3.55 7.29
N PRO A 436 20.79 -2.96 8.50
CA PRO A 436 19.49 -2.80 9.13
C PRO A 436 18.54 -2.03 8.23
N LEU A 437 17.32 -2.54 8.11
CA LEU A 437 16.23 -1.93 7.36
C LEU A 437 15.05 -1.68 8.29
N LEU A 438 14.62 -0.42 8.34
CA LEU A 438 13.40 0.00 9.02
C LEU A 438 12.29 0.19 7.98
N GLU A 439 11.29 -0.70 8.02
CA GLU A 439 10.17 -0.72 7.06
C GLU A 439 8.88 -0.21 7.69
N SER A 440 8.05 0.49 6.91
CA SER A 440 6.72 0.91 7.32
C SER A 440 5.75 1.11 6.16
N GLY A 441 4.47 0.88 6.42
CA GLY A 441 3.39 1.03 5.47
C GLY A 441 2.14 1.66 6.10
N THR A 442 1.33 2.35 5.29
CA THR A 442 0.05 2.93 5.71
C THR A 442 -1.03 2.66 4.67
N LEU A 443 -2.25 2.39 5.14
CA LEU A 443 -3.45 2.28 4.31
C LEU A 443 -4.64 2.90 5.06
N GLY A 444 -4.98 4.14 4.72
CA GLY A 444 -5.96 4.93 5.46
C GLY A 444 -5.54 5.06 6.92
N ALA A 445 -6.41 4.66 7.84
CA ALA A 445 -6.13 4.67 9.27
C ALA A 445 -5.25 3.49 9.76
N LYS A 446 -4.92 2.54 8.89
CA LYS A 446 -4.06 1.40 9.19
C LYS A 446 -2.60 1.75 8.99
N CYS A 447 -1.71 1.18 9.80
CA CYS A 447 -0.29 1.15 9.52
C CYS A 447 0.37 -0.12 10.03
N ASN A 448 1.56 -0.40 9.51
CA ASN A 448 2.45 -1.43 10.03
C ASN A 448 3.90 -0.92 10.06
N THR A 449 4.70 -1.49 10.96
CA THR A 449 6.15 -1.31 11.03
C THR A 449 6.82 -2.68 11.11
N GLN A 450 7.96 -2.82 10.44
CA GLN A 450 8.75 -4.06 10.46
C GLN A 450 10.24 -3.75 10.58
N MET A 451 10.88 -4.40 11.56
CA MET A 451 12.31 -4.25 11.84
C MET A 451 13.06 -5.43 11.24
N VAL A 452 13.94 -5.13 10.28
CA VAL A 452 14.77 -6.11 9.57
C VAL A 452 16.22 -5.91 9.99
N ILE A 453 16.68 -6.74 10.92
CA ILE A 453 17.98 -6.61 11.59
C ILE A 453 18.90 -7.77 11.18
N PRO A 454 20.08 -7.47 10.59
CA PRO A 454 21.02 -8.50 10.16
C PRO A 454 21.34 -9.52 11.24
N HIS A 455 21.30 -10.80 10.87
CA HIS A 455 21.60 -11.95 11.74
C HIS A 455 20.66 -12.14 12.95
N LEU A 456 19.61 -11.33 13.07
CA LEU A 456 18.66 -11.35 14.19
C LEU A 456 17.23 -11.67 13.74
N THR A 457 16.75 -11.08 12.64
CA THR A 457 15.36 -11.23 12.17
C THR A 457 15.29 -11.84 10.78
N GLU A 458 14.11 -12.22 10.31
CA GLU A 458 13.85 -12.44 8.89
C GLU A 458 13.95 -11.12 8.10
N ASN A 459 14.20 -11.22 6.80
CA ASN A 459 14.11 -10.11 5.86
C ASN A 459 12.65 -9.86 5.44
N TYR A 460 12.34 -8.68 4.89
CA TYR A 460 10.97 -8.32 4.50
C TYR A 460 10.37 -9.31 3.49
N GLY A 461 11.16 -9.73 2.50
CA GLY A 461 10.73 -10.69 1.47
C GLY A 461 10.56 -12.14 1.93
N ALA A 462 10.80 -12.48 3.20
CA ALA A 462 10.57 -13.82 3.74
C ALA A 462 9.06 -14.15 3.85
N SER A 463 8.25 -13.14 4.14
CA SER A 463 6.79 -13.22 4.14
C SER A 463 6.20 -12.68 2.84
N ARG A 464 5.12 -13.31 2.34
CA ARG A 464 4.39 -12.81 1.17
C ARG A 464 3.05 -12.26 1.58
N ASP A 465 2.82 -10.98 1.26
CA ASP A 465 1.51 -10.38 1.34
C ASP A 465 0.55 -11.04 0.32
N PRO A 466 -0.76 -11.08 0.61
CA PRO A 466 -1.75 -11.54 -0.36
C PRO A 466 -1.65 -10.74 -1.65
N PRO A 467 -1.59 -11.38 -2.83
CA PRO A 467 -1.58 -10.66 -4.09
C PRO A 467 -2.90 -9.90 -4.29
N GLU A 468 -2.85 -8.80 -5.03
CA GLU A 468 -4.06 -8.11 -5.47
C GLU A 468 -4.97 -9.08 -6.22
N LYS A 469 -6.24 -9.17 -5.81
CA LYS A 469 -7.24 -9.93 -6.55
C LYS A 469 -7.48 -9.25 -7.88
N GLN A 470 -7.24 -9.98 -8.97
CA GLN A 470 -7.59 -9.55 -10.33
C GLN A 470 -8.84 -10.29 -10.79
N ALA A 471 -9.81 -9.57 -11.33
CA ALA A 471 -10.99 -10.18 -11.92
C ALA A 471 -10.61 -11.01 -13.15
N PRO A 472 -11.26 -12.16 -13.40
CA PRO A 472 -11.01 -12.95 -14.61
C PRO A 472 -11.24 -12.12 -15.88
N MET A 473 -10.43 -12.35 -16.91
CA MET A 473 -10.52 -11.61 -18.17
C MET A 473 -11.91 -11.70 -18.80
N CYS A 474 -12.57 -12.86 -18.74
CA CYS A 474 -13.93 -12.98 -19.30
C CYS A 474 -14.97 -12.15 -18.52
N THR A 475 -14.78 -11.97 -17.21
CA THR A 475 -15.63 -11.11 -16.36
C THR A 475 -15.44 -9.64 -16.73
N VAL A 476 -14.19 -9.19 -16.89
CA VAL A 476 -13.87 -7.82 -17.31
C VAL A 476 -14.38 -7.55 -18.73
N HIS A 477 -14.19 -8.48 -19.67
CA HIS A 477 -14.51 -8.25 -21.09
C HIS A 477 -15.96 -8.53 -21.48
N SER A 478 -16.64 -9.49 -20.87
CA SER A 478 -17.96 -9.96 -21.32
C SER A 478 -19.05 -9.99 -20.25
N PHE A 479 -18.70 -10.18 -18.96
CA PHE A 479 -19.70 -10.42 -17.92
C PHE A 479 -19.45 -9.59 -16.64
N PRO A 480 -19.38 -8.24 -16.73
CA PRO A 480 -19.26 -7.41 -15.55
C PRO A 480 -20.53 -7.53 -14.68
N HIS A 481 -20.35 -7.44 -13.37
CA HIS A 481 -21.46 -7.50 -12.41
C HIS A 481 -21.34 -6.48 -11.28
N ASN A 482 -20.21 -5.78 -11.18
CA ASN A 482 -19.98 -4.64 -10.29
C ASN A 482 -19.29 -3.51 -11.08
N ILE A 483 -19.17 -2.34 -10.45
CA ILE A 483 -18.58 -1.16 -11.09
C ILE A 483 -17.06 -1.29 -11.27
N ASP A 484 -16.36 -2.00 -10.39
CA ASP A 484 -14.92 -2.25 -10.47
C ASP A 484 -14.54 -2.99 -11.77
N HIS A 485 -15.37 -3.94 -12.21
CA HIS A 485 -15.20 -4.63 -13.50
C HIS A 485 -15.37 -3.67 -14.67
N CYS A 486 -16.37 -2.79 -14.62
CA CYS A 486 -16.60 -1.76 -15.64
C CYS A 486 -15.46 -0.74 -15.71
N LEU A 487 -14.93 -0.31 -14.57
CA LEU A 487 -13.83 0.66 -14.48
C LEU A 487 -12.49 0.04 -14.90
N THR A 488 -12.23 -1.21 -14.53
CA THR A 488 -11.04 -1.96 -14.99
C THR A 488 -11.05 -2.09 -16.51
N TRP A 489 -12.20 -2.42 -17.09
CA TRP A 489 -12.37 -2.44 -18.55
C TRP A 489 -12.16 -1.05 -19.15
N ALA A 490 -12.83 -0.01 -18.62
CA ALA A 490 -12.74 1.36 -19.13
C ALA A 490 -11.32 1.89 -19.12
N ARG A 491 -10.56 1.60 -18.06
CA ARG A 491 -9.14 1.94 -17.94
C ARG A 491 -8.29 1.26 -19.02
N SER A 492 -8.53 -0.03 -19.27
CA SER A 492 -7.85 -0.79 -20.33
C SER A 492 -8.14 -0.23 -21.72
N GLU A 493 -9.40 0.13 -22.01
CA GLU A 493 -9.78 0.75 -23.29
C GLU A 493 -9.18 2.15 -23.45
N PHE A 494 -9.16 2.96 -22.39
CA PHE A 494 -8.49 4.27 -22.40
C PHE A 494 -7.01 4.13 -22.79
N GLU A 495 -6.26 3.27 -22.10
CA GLU A 495 -4.84 3.02 -22.39
C GLU A 495 -4.65 2.44 -23.80
N GLY A 496 -5.52 1.51 -24.21
CA GLY A 496 -5.47 0.90 -25.53
C GLY A 496 -5.62 1.93 -26.64
N LEU A 497 -6.64 2.79 -26.55
CA LEU A 497 -7.02 3.74 -27.60
C LEU A 497 -6.12 4.98 -27.65
N LEU A 498 -5.72 5.50 -26.49
CA LEU A 498 -5.11 6.84 -26.39
C LEU A 498 -3.62 6.83 -26.02
N GLU A 499 -3.11 5.73 -25.48
CA GLU A 499 -1.71 5.62 -25.07
C GLU A 499 -0.94 4.62 -25.95
N LYS A 500 -1.32 3.34 -25.86
CA LYS A 500 -0.62 2.21 -26.48
C LYS A 500 -0.71 2.24 -27.99
N THR A 501 -1.88 2.53 -28.57
CA THR A 501 -2.03 2.60 -30.03
C THR A 501 -1.22 3.76 -30.64
N PRO A 502 -1.32 5.01 -30.13
CA PRO A 502 -0.47 6.10 -30.61
C PRO A 502 1.04 5.84 -30.44
N ALA A 503 1.46 5.24 -29.31
CA ALA A 503 2.85 4.87 -29.09
C ALA A 503 3.33 3.83 -30.13
N GLU A 504 2.53 2.81 -30.41
CA GLU A 504 2.85 1.79 -31.40
C GLU A 504 2.91 2.35 -32.82
N VAL A 505 1.99 3.27 -33.18
CA VAL A 505 2.06 4.02 -34.44
C VAL A 505 3.38 4.78 -34.54
N ASN A 506 3.80 5.47 -33.47
CA ASN A 506 5.06 6.19 -33.45
C ASN A 506 6.29 5.28 -33.57
N THR A 507 6.27 4.11 -32.93
CA THR A 507 7.31 3.07 -33.07
C THR A 507 7.43 2.64 -34.53
N TYR A 508 6.31 2.28 -35.17
CA TYR A 508 6.28 1.95 -36.60
C TYR A 508 6.85 3.10 -37.43
N LEU A 509 6.31 4.31 -37.31
CA LEU A 509 6.71 5.47 -38.13
C LEU A 509 8.17 5.88 -37.94
N THR A 510 8.81 5.53 -36.82
CA THR A 510 10.22 5.84 -36.54
C THR A 510 11.17 4.98 -37.35
N ASN A 511 10.95 3.67 -37.36
CA ASN A 511 11.71 2.76 -38.21
C ASN A 511 10.82 1.66 -38.83
N PRO A 512 10.10 1.98 -39.91
CA PRO A 512 9.14 1.08 -40.55
C PRO A 512 9.73 -0.25 -41.00
N ASN A 513 10.98 -0.26 -41.48
CA ASN A 513 11.64 -1.47 -41.96
C ASN A 513 12.02 -2.41 -40.80
N GLU A 514 12.53 -1.86 -39.71
CA GLU A 514 12.86 -2.62 -38.50
C GLU A 514 11.58 -3.15 -37.84
N TYR A 515 10.55 -2.32 -37.72
CA TYR A 515 9.24 -2.70 -37.20
C TYR A 515 8.61 -3.84 -38.02
N ALA A 516 8.57 -3.72 -39.35
CA ALA A 516 8.08 -4.77 -40.23
C ALA A 516 8.89 -6.06 -40.09
N SER A 517 10.22 -5.97 -39.96
CA SER A 517 11.08 -7.13 -39.75
C SER A 517 10.82 -7.81 -38.40
N ALA A 518 10.60 -7.03 -37.34
CA ALA A 518 10.26 -7.53 -36.02
C ALA A 518 8.90 -8.25 -36.00
N MET A 519 7.87 -7.67 -36.62
CA MET A 519 6.53 -8.27 -36.69
C MET A 519 6.53 -9.58 -37.50
N LYS A 520 7.25 -9.62 -38.63
CA LYS A 520 7.46 -10.86 -39.41
C LYS A 520 8.20 -11.93 -38.63
N LYS A 521 9.21 -11.52 -37.84
CA LYS A 521 10.00 -12.45 -37.01
C LYS A 521 9.17 -13.02 -35.85
N ALA A 522 8.27 -12.23 -35.27
CA ALA A 522 7.34 -12.71 -34.25
C ALA A 522 6.34 -13.70 -34.84
N GLY A 523 5.69 -13.34 -35.95
CA GLY A 523 4.85 -14.26 -36.74
C GLY A 523 3.67 -14.87 -35.96
N ASP A 524 3.21 -14.21 -34.90
CA ASP A 524 2.18 -14.69 -34.00
C ASP A 524 0.91 -13.81 -34.04
N ALA A 525 -0.15 -14.26 -33.38
CA ALA A 525 -1.43 -13.54 -33.32
C ALA A 525 -1.28 -12.14 -32.69
N GLN A 526 -0.34 -11.97 -31.75
CA GLN A 526 -0.09 -10.68 -31.10
C GLN A 526 0.50 -9.66 -32.09
N ALA A 527 1.43 -10.08 -32.93
CA ALA A 527 1.99 -9.25 -34.00
C ALA A 527 0.92 -8.85 -35.02
N ARG A 528 0.05 -9.79 -35.40
CA ARG A 528 -1.09 -9.52 -36.29
C ARG A 528 -2.05 -8.49 -35.68
N ASP A 529 -2.49 -8.70 -34.44
CA ASP A 529 -3.43 -7.81 -33.76
C ASP A 529 -2.85 -6.38 -33.58
N ASN A 530 -1.54 -6.27 -33.31
CA ASN A 530 -0.84 -4.98 -33.25
C ASN A 530 -0.88 -4.25 -34.61
N LEU A 531 -0.59 -4.95 -35.71
CA LEU A 531 -0.62 -4.40 -37.06
C LEU A 531 -2.03 -3.97 -37.48
N GLU A 532 -3.05 -4.78 -37.18
CA GLU A 532 -4.46 -4.45 -37.44
C GLU A 532 -4.86 -3.17 -36.73
N ARG A 533 -4.50 -3.03 -35.44
CA ARG A 533 -4.81 -1.85 -34.64
C ARG A 533 -4.11 -0.59 -35.16
N VAL A 534 -2.84 -0.70 -35.54
CA VAL A 534 -2.07 0.41 -36.12
C VAL A 534 -2.67 0.84 -37.47
N LEU A 535 -3.02 -0.13 -38.33
CA LEU A 535 -3.66 0.16 -39.62
C LEU A 535 -5.06 0.77 -39.44
N GLU A 536 -5.87 0.24 -38.54
CA GLU A 536 -7.19 0.78 -38.22
C GLU A 536 -7.12 2.24 -37.76
N CYS A 537 -6.15 2.56 -36.89
CA CYS A 537 -5.92 3.91 -36.40
C CYS A 537 -5.53 4.90 -37.52
N LEU A 538 -4.67 4.48 -38.45
CA LEU A 538 -4.15 5.32 -39.54
C LEU A 538 -5.03 5.36 -40.80
N ASP A 539 -5.96 4.42 -40.94
CA ASP A 539 -6.85 4.31 -42.09
C ASP A 539 -8.30 4.65 -41.72
N LYS A 540 -9.00 3.72 -41.08
CA LYS A 540 -10.45 3.83 -40.84
C LYS A 540 -10.81 4.86 -39.77
N GLU A 541 -9.97 4.98 -38.74
CA GLU A 541 -10.21 5.85 -37.58
C GLU A 541 -9.36 7.12 -37.60
N ARG A 542 -8.73 7.43 -38.74
CA ARG A 542 -7.93 8.64 -38.90
C ARG A 542 -8.84 9.87 -38.82
N CYS A 543 -8.41 10.87 -38.04
CA CYS A 543 -9.09 12.15 -37.93
C CYS A 543 -8.25 13.25 -38.57
N GLU A 544 -8.88 14.17 -39.31
CA GLU A 544 -8.23 15.36 -39.86
C GLU A 544 -8.88 16.65 -39.34
N THR A 545 -10.16 16.57 -38.99
CA THR A 545 -10.95 17.67 -38.42
C THR A 545 -11.51 17.27 -37.06
N PHE A 546 -11.93 18.27 -36.27
CA PHE A 546 -12.60 18.00 -35.00
C PHE A 546 -13.95 17.27 -35.17
N GLN A 547 -14.63 17.47 -36.31
CA GLN A 547 -15.85 16.71 -36.62
C GLN A 547 -15.54 15.22 -36.82
N ASP A 548 -14.39 14.86 -37.39
CA ASP A 548 -13.96 13.45 -37.48
C ASP A 548 -13.75 12.85 -36.09
N CYS A 549 -13.23 13.62 -35.13
CA CYS A 549 -13.10 13.18 -33.75
C CYS A 549 -14.48 12.95 -33.08
N ILE A 550 -15.48 13.78 -33.38
CA ILE A 550 -16.87 13.57 -32.95
C ILE A 550 -17.46 12.30 -33.60
N ASN A 551 -17.24 12.12 -34.91
CA ASN A 551 -17.65 10.92 -35.64
C ASN A 551 -17.06 9.67 -34.98
N TRP A 552 -15.75 9.69 -34.69
CA TRP A 552 -15.04 8.61 -34.01
C TRP A 552 -15.65 8.29 -32.64
N ALA A 553 -15.83 9.30 -31.78
CA ALA A 553 -16.40 9.10 -30.44
C ALA A 553 -17.84 8.53 -30.52
N ARG A 554 -18.66 9.03 -31.45
CA ARG A 554 -20.04 8.54 -31.65
C ARG A 554 -20.08 7.10 -32.18
N LEU A 555 -19.16 6.73 -33.05
CA LEU A 555 -19.03 5.35 -33.54
C LEU A 555 -18.48 4.41 -32.47
N LYS A 556 -17.57 4.87 -31.59
CA LYS A 556 -17.13 4.09 -30.43
C LYS A 556 -18.27 3.85 -29.44
N PHE A 557 -19.13 4.85 -29.20
CA PHE A 557 -20.34 4.65 -28.40
C PHE A 557 -21.22 3.54 -29.00
N GLU A 558 -21.47 3.60 -30.32
CA GLU A 558 -22.27 2.59 -31.00
C GLU A 558 -21.62 1.21 -30.90
N ASP A 559 -20.33 1.10 -31.16
CA ASP A 559 -19.62 -0.17 -31.11
C ASP A 559 -19.70 -0.82 -29.72
N TYR A 560 -19.25 -0.10 -28.68
CA TYR A 560 -19.14 -0.67 -27.33
C TYR A 560 -20.49 -0.94 -26.69
N PHE A 561 -21.40 0.03 -26.71
CA PHE A 561 -22.61 -0.02 -25.88
C PHE A 561 -23.84 -0.51 -26.63
N THR A 562 -23.75 -0.66 -27.95
CA THR A 562 -24.86 -1.10 -28.80
C THR A 562 -24.50 -2.35 -29.59
N ASN A 563 -23.51 -2.30 -30.48
CA ASN A 563 -23.22 -3.38 -31.43
C ASN A 563 -22.64 -4.61 -30.75
N ARG A 564 -21.65 -4.46 -29.87
CA ARG A 564 -21.07 -5.58 -29.12
C ARG A 564 -22.12 -6.22 -28.21
N VAL A 565 -23.02 -5.44 -27.63
CA VAL A 565 -24.12 -5.95 -26.80
C VAL A 565 -25.17 -6.69 -27.64
N LYS A 566 -25.55 -6.15 -28.81
CA LYS A 566 -26.41 -6.84 -29.79
C LYS A 566 -25.77 -8.16 -30.24
N GLN A 567 -24.46 -8.18 -30.49
CA GLN A 567 -23.75 -9.40 -30.86
C GLN A 567 -23.73 -10.41 -29.72
N LEU A 568 -23.48 -9.98 -28.48
CA LEU A 568 -23.46 -10.84 -27.30
C LEU A 568 -24.82 -11.48 -27.03
N THR A 569 -25.89 -10.68 -27.07
CA THR A 569 -27.27 -11.14 -26.87
C THR A 569 -27.79 -11.98 -28.04
N TYR A 570 -27.28 -11.79 -29.26
CA TYR A 570 -27.52 -12.68 -30.39
C TYR A 570 -26.85 -14.04 -30.21
N THR A 571 -25.61 -14.07 -29.70
CA THR A 571 -24.88 -15.31 -29.43
C THR A 571 -25.47 -16.06 -28.23
N PHE A 572 -25.89 -15.34 -27.18
CA PHE A 572 -26.53 -15.89 -25.99
C PHE A 572 -27.85 -15.15 -25.69
N PRO A 573 -28.98 -15.62 -26.26
CA PRO A 573 -30.31 -15.08 -25.99
C PRO A 573 -30.67 -15.07 -24.49
N GLU A 574 -31.66 -14.27 -24.09
CA GLU A 574 -32.04 -14.11 -22.66
C GLU A 574 -32.52 -15.42 -22.02
N ASP A 575 -33.11 -16.31 -22.82
CA ASP A 575 -33.58 -17.65 -22.46
C ASP A 575 -32.54 -18.76 -22.71
N ALA A 576 -31.29 -18.40 -23.06
CA ALA A 576 -30.23 -19.37 -23.29
C ALA A 576 -29.98 -20.25 -22.06
N THR A 577 -29.70 -21.53 -22.29
CA THR A 577 -29.39 -22.52 -21.26
C THR A 577 -27.99 -23.11 -21.44
N THR A 578 -27.40 -23.53 -20.34
CA THR A 578 -26.15 -24.29 -20.32
C THR A 578 -26.38 -25.75 -20.72
N SER A 579 -25.31 -26.51 -20.94
CA SER A 579 -25.38 -27.96 -21.25
C SER A 579 -26.15 -28.78 -20.22
N ASN A 580 -26.23 -28.29 -18.98
CA ASN A 580 -26.86 -28.96 -17.86
C ASN A 580 -28.32 -28.50 -17.65
N GLY A 581 -28.87 -27.69 -18.55
CA GLY A 581 -30.25 -27.19 -18.50
C GLY A 581 -30.46 -25.97 -17.58
N ALA A 582 -29.43 -25.51 -16.86
CA ALA A 582 -29.51 -24.29 -16.05
C ALA A 582 -29.50 -23.03 -16.95
N PRO A 583 -30.19 -21.93 -16.57
CA PRO A 583 -30.12 -20.66 -17.31
C PRO A 583 -28.68 -20.17 -17.47
N PHE A 584 -28.31 -19.73 -18.68
CA PHE A 584 -26.99 -19.16 -18.94
C PHE A 584 -26.81 -17.81 -18.22
N TRP A 585 -27.87 -17.00 -18.22
CA TRP A 585 -27.94 -15.71 -17.52
C TRP A 585 -28.47 -15.90 -16.10
N SER A 586 -27.63 -16.49 -15.26
CA SER A 586 -27.81 -16.58 -13.81
C SER A 586 -26.64 -15.90 -13.10
N ALA A 587 -26.84 -15.49 -11.85
CA ALA A 587 -25.79 -14.93 -11.01
C ALA A 587 -24.48 -15.73 -11.12
N PRO A 588 -23.32 -15.07 -11.32
CA PRO A 588 -23.11 -13.62 -11.33
C PRO A 588 -23.37 -12.93 -12.69
N LYS A 589 -23.74 -13.65 -13.75
CA LYS A 589 -23.93 -13.11 -15.11
C LYS A 589 -25.24 -12.33 -15.22
N ARG A 590 -25.14 -11.04 -15.57
CA ARG A 590 -26.29 -10.15 -15.81
C ARG A 590 -26.57 -10.05 -17.31
N PHE A 591 -27.84 -10.19 -17.71
CA PHE A 591 -28.22 -10.04 -19.11
C PHE A 591 -28.08 -8.56 -19.55
N PRO A 592 -27.25 -8.24 -20.56
CA PRO A 592 -27.05 -6.87 -20.98
C PRO A 592 -28.13 -6.39 -21.96
N ARG A 593 -28.44 -5.10 -21.93
CA ARG A 593 -29.35 -4.43 -22.86
C ARG A 593 -28.59 -3.39 -23.67
N PRO A 594 -28.70 -3.37 -25.02
CA PRO A 594 -28.01 -2.39 -25.84
C PRO A 594 -28.53 -0.99 -25.53
N LEU A 595 -27.62 -0.01 -25.42
CA LEU A 595 -28.02 1.39 -25.26
C LEU A 595 -28.51 1.97 -26.59
N GLN A 596 -29.30 3.03 -26.50
CA GLN A 596 -29.61 3.89 -27.62
C GLN A 596 -29.01 5.26 -27.33
N PHE A 597 -28.13 5.72 -28.23
CA PHE A 597 -27.58 7.06 -28.10
C PHE A 597 -28.69 8.12 -28.16
N SER A 598 -28.58 9.13 -27.32
CA SER A 598 -29.48 10.28 -27.30
C SER A 598 -28.69 11.50 -26.88
N VAL A 599 -28.86 12.60 -27.61
CA VAL A 599 -28.27 13.90 -27.26
C VAL A 599 -28.96 14.55 -26.07
N ASP A 600 -30.16 14.10 -25.71
CA ASP A 600 -30.86 14.60 -24.52
C ASP A 600 -30.34 13.98 -23.22
N ASP A 601 -29.54 12.91 -23.33
CA ASP A 601 -28.83 12.33 -22.20
C ASP A 601 -27.49 13.06 -21.99
N PRO A 602 -27.31 13.80 -20.88
CA PRO A 602 -26.08 14.53 -20.63
C PRO A 602 -24.84 13.64 -20.54
N SER A 603 -24.98 12.41 -20.03
CA SER A 603 -23.88 11.47 -19.89
C SER A 603 -23.39 10.95 -21.24
N HIS A 604 -24.30 10.78 -22.20
CA HIS A 604 -23.95 10.44 -23.58
C HIS A 604 -23.20 11.59 -24.26
N LEU A 605 -23.70 12.83 -24.16
CA LEU A 605 -23.01 13.99 -24.73
C LEU A 605 -21.63 14.21 -24.10
N TYR A 606 -21.51 14.00 -22.79
CA TYR A 606 -20.25 14.16 -22.09
C TYR A 606 -19.21 13.13 -22.52
N PHE A 607 -19.62 11.87 -22.76
CA PHE A 607 -18.77 10.85 -23.37
C PHE A 607 -18.29 11.25 -24.77
N ILE A 608 -19.17 11.81 -25.62
CA ILE A 608 -18.77 12.30 -26.94
C ILE A 608 -17.77 13.46 -26.82
N MET A 609 -18.00 14.37 -25.87
CA MET A 609 -17.10 15.50 -25.62
C MET A 609 -15.70 15.01 -25.21
N SER A 610 -15.59 14.23 -24.14
CA SER A 610 -14.28 13.78 -23.64
C SER A 610 -13.55 12.90 -24.67
N GLY A 611 -14.26 11.98 -25.31
CA GLY A 611 -13.70 11.12 -26.37
C GLY A 611 -13.19 11.92 -27.57
N SER A 612 -13.95 12.90 -28.06
CA SER A 612 -13.54 13.72 -29.21
C SER A 612 -12.40 14.68 -28.89
N VAL A 613 -12.38 15.27 -27.69
CA VAL A 613 -11.28 16.13 -27.22
C VAL A 613 -9.97 15.34 -27.14
N LEU A 614 -9.99 14.17 -26.49
CA LEU A 614 -8.81 13.33 -26.35
C LEU A 614 -8.33 12.79 -27.70
N ARG A 615 -9.27 12.42 -28.59
CA ARG A 615 -8.92 12.00 -29.95
C ARG A 615 -8.27 13.14 -30.74
N ALA A 616 -8.78 14.36 -30.63
CA ALA A 616 -8.18 15.52 -31.27
C ALA A 616 -6.75 15.76 -30.76
N GLU A 617 -6.52 15.64 -29.45
CA GLU A 617 -5.20 15.75 -28.85
C GLU A 617 -4.22 14.70 -29.40
N THR A 618 -4.65 13.43 -29.51
CA THR A 618 -3.79 12.35 -30.06
C THR A 618 -3.35 12.59 -31.51
N PHE A 619 -4.16 13.30 -32.31
CA PHE A 619 -3.84 13.66 -33.70
C PHE A 619 -3.26 15.07 -33.86
N GLY A 620 -3.14 15.86 -32.79
CA GLY A 620 -2.70 17.25 -32.86
C GLY A 620 -3.69 18.19 -33.56
N ILE A 621 -4.99 17.88 -33.50
CA ILE A 621 -6.07 18.64 -34.11
C ILE A 621 -6.51 19.77 -33.15
N PRO A 622 -6.70 21.02 -33.64
CA PRO A 622 -7.20 22.11 -32.81
C PRO A 622 -8.58 21.81 -32.21
N ILE A 623 -8.69 21.96 -30.89
CA ILE A 623 -9.95 21.78 -30.15
C ILE A 623 -10.71 23.11 -30.15
N PRO A 624 -11.92 23.19 -30.72
CA PRO A 624 -12.65 24.44 -30.79
C PRO A 624 -13.39 24.76 -29.47
N ASP A 625 -13.38 26.02 -29.04
CA ASP A 625 -14.03 26.46 -27.78
C ASP A 625 -15.52 26.08 -27.69
N TRP A 626 -16.20 26.02 -28.84
CA TRP A 626 -17.61 25.69 -28.89
C TRP A 626 -17.94 24.27 -28.44
N VAL A 627 -16.96 23.35 -28.37
CA VAL A 627 -17.19 21.97 -27.91
C VAL A 627 -17.80 21.90 -26.52
N LYS A 628 -17.50 22.91 -25.68
CA LYS A 628 -18.06 23.05 -24.32
C LYS A 628 -19.53 23.46 -24.31
N SER A 629 -20.12 23.78 -25.47
CA SER A 629 -21.53 24.09 -25.62
C SER A 629 -22.33 22.81 -25.91
N PRO A 630 -23.17 22.34 -24.97
CA PRO A 630 -23.92 21.09 -25.15
C PRO A 630 -24.80 21.10 -26.40
N ARG A 631 -25.38 22.25 -26.74
CA ARG A 631 -26.22 22.42 -27.93
C ARG A 631 -25.44 22.21 -29.23
N LYS A 632 -24.30 22.89 -29.39
CA LYS A 632 -23.51 22.77 -30.62
C LYS A 632 -22.89 21.38 -30.76
N LEU A 633 -22.49 20.78 -29.65
CA LEU A 633 -22.01 19.40 -29.63
C LEU A 633 -23.12 18.41 -30.02
N ALA A 634 -24.34 18.59 -29.51
CA ALA A 634 -25.49 17.78 -29.90
C ALA A 634 -25.79 17.89 -31.40
N ASP A 635 -25.79 19.12 -31.95
CA ASP A 635 -26.01 19.36 -33.38
C ASP A 635 -24.95 18.66 -34.24
N ALA A 636 -23.69 18.65 -33.81
CA ALA A 636 -22.58 17.97 -34.48
C ALA A 636 -22.65 16.44 -34.34
N ALA A 637 -23.03 15.93 -33.17
CA ALA A 637 -23.18 14.49 -32.90
C ALA A 637 -24.36 13.87 -33.67
N ASN A 638 -25.44 14.64 -33.91
CA ASN A 638 -26.59 14.21 -34.69
C ASN A 638 -26.31 14.10 -36.20
N GLN A 639 -25.25 14.74 -36.69
CA GLN A 639 -24.84 14.66 -38.11
C GLN A 639 -24.05 13.38 -38.42
N VAL A 640 -23.64 12.63 -37.40
CA VAL A 640 -22.85 11.42 -37.57
C VAL A 640 -23.71 10.31 -38.18
N ILE A 641 -23.28 9.77 -39.31
CA ILE A 641 -23.92 8.62 -39.94
C ILE A 641 -23.46 7.34 -39.23
N VAL A 642 -24.40 6.63 -38.62
CA VAL A 642 -24.14 5.40 -37.88
C VAL A 642 -24.58 4.20 -38.71
N PRO A 643 -23.68 3.28 -39.08
CA PRO A 643 -24.03 2.09 -39.84
C PRO A 643 -24.94 1.14 -39.06
N ASP A 644 -25.88 0.49 -39.76
CA ASP A 644 -26.74 -0.54 -39.17
C ASP A 644 -25.94 -1.78 -38.76
N PHE A 645 -26.24 -2.29 -37.57
CA PHE A 645 -25.65 -3.53 -37.06
C PHE A 645 -26.20 -4.77 -37.77
N GLN A 646 -25.29 -5.67 -38.17
CA GLN A 646 -25.63 -6.98 -38.72
C GLN A 646 -24.97 -8.08 -37.87
N PRO A 647 -25.75 -9.00 -37.24
CA PRO A 647 -25.20 -10.03 -36.38
C PRO A 647 -24.40 -11.06 -37.18
N LYS A 648 -23.20 -11.38 -36.69
CA LYS A 648 -22.35 -12.42 -37.25
C LYS A 648 -22.67 -13.78 -36.63
N ARG A 649 -22.78 -14.83 -37.44
CA ARG A 649 -22.94 -16.23 -36.98
C ARG A 649 -21.57 -16.86 -36.70
N GLY A 650 -21.48 -17.68 -35.64
CA GLY A 650 -20.26 -18.44 -35.32
C GLY A 650 -19.17 -17.67 -34.59
N VAL A 651 -19.48 -16.48 -34.05
CA VAL A 651 -18.54 -15.72 -33.21
C VAL A 651 -18.30 -16.49 -31.90
N LYS A 652 -17.05 -16.86 -31.63
CA LYS A 652 -16.65 -17.51 -30.38
C LYS A 652 -16.40 -16.44 -29.32
N ILE A 653 -17.31 -16.36 -28.35
CA ILE A 653 -17.13 -15.53 -27.15
C ILE A 653 -16.66 -16.45 -26.03
N VAL A 654 -15.55 -16.12 -25.39
CA VAL A 654 -15.00 -16.91 -24.28
C VAL A 654 -15.91 -16.75 -23.06
N THR A 655 -16.46 -17.85 -22.57
CA THR A 655 -17.40 -17.89 -21.43
C THR A 655 -16.84 -18.57 -20.19
N ASP A 656 -15.65 -19.17 -20.30
CA ASP A 656 -14.97 -19.86 -19.20
C ASP A 656 -13.87 -18.97 -18.62
N GLU A 657 -13.91 -18.78 -17.30
CA GLU A 657 -12.94 -17.99 -16.54
C GLU A 657 -11.54 -18.61 -16.54
N LYS A 658 -11.42 -19.93 -16.75
CA LYS A 658 -10.14 -20.66 -16.78
C LYS A 658 -9.54 -20.77 -18.18
N ALA A 659 -10.24 -20.29 -19.21
CA ALA A 659 -9.71 -20.32 -20.56
C ALA A 659 -8.61 -19.26 -20.73
N SER A 660 -7.35 -19.70 -20.76
CA SER A 660 -6.23 -18.87 -21.19
C SER A 660 -6.30 -18.70 -22.70
N SER A 661 -6.72 -17.52 -23.17
CA SER A 661 -6.71 -17.22 -24.60
C SER A 661 -5.28 -16.94 -25.07
N PHE A 662 -4.53 -18.00 -25.37
CA PHE A 662 -3.40 -17.93 -26.29
C PHE A 662 -3.79 -18.70 -27.55
N SER A 663 -4.17 -17.98 -28.61
CA SER A 663 -4.27 -18.58 -29.94
C SER A 663 -2.87 -18.99 -30.38
N THR A 664 -2.66 -20.29 -30.60
CA THR A 664 -1.45 -20.84 -31.23
C THR A 664 -1.25 -20.23 -32.62
N SER A 665 -0.02 -19.80 -32.91
CA SER A 665 0.40 -19.29 -34.23
C SER A 665 -0.03 -20.24 -35.34
N SER A 666 -0.81 -19.75 -36.31
CA SER A 666 -1.21 -20.52 -37.49
C SER A 666 -0.40 -20.11 -38.72
N ILE A 667 -0.32 -20.99 -39.73
CA ILE A 667 0.33 -20.69 -41.01
C ILE A 667 -0.35 -19.52 -41.74
N ASP A 668 -1.63 -19.26 -41.43
CA ASP A 668 -2.43 -18.16 -42.00
C ASP A 668 -1.97 -16.79 -41.46
N ASP A 669 -1.51 -16.71 -40.21
CA ASP A 669 -1.14 -15.44 -39.57
C ASP A 669 0.08 -14.78 -40.23
N ALA A 670 1.05 -15.56 -40.71
CA ALA A 670 2.23 -15.03 -41.40
C ALA A 670 1.87 -14.35 -42.73
N ALA A 671 0.94 -14.92 -43.50
CA ALA A 671 0.46 -14.34 -44.75
C ALA A 671 -0.35 -13.06 -44.51
N VAL A 672 -1.20 -13.05 -43.48
CA VAL A 672 -1.98 -11.88 -43.08
C VAL A 672 -1.06 -10.75 -42.59
N ILE A 673 -0.02 -11.07 -41.82
CA ILE A 673 1.00 -10.09 -41.37
C ILE A 673 1.67 -9.40 -42.57
N ASP A 674 2.05 -10.15 -43.60
CA ASP A 674 2.64 -9.58 -44.81
C ASP A 674 1.67 -8.63 -45.54
N GLU A 675 0.39 -9.01 -45.65
CA GLU A 675 -0.65 -8.15 -46.26
C GLU A 675 -0.87 -6.86 -45.46
N LEU A 676 -0.93 -6.97 -44.12
CA LEU A 676 -1.11 -5.82 -43.24
C LEU A 676 0.06 -4.84 -43.33
N ILE A 677 1.30 -5.35 -43.39
CA ILE A 677 2.50 -4.53 -43.58
C ILE A 677 2.45 -3.78 -44.91
N MET A 678 2.01 -4.44 -45.99
CA MET A 678 1.88 -3.79 -47.30
C MET A 678 0.87 -2.64 -47.26
N LYS A 679 -0.33 -2.87 -46.71
CA LYS A 679 -1.36 -1.82 -46.55
C LYS A 679 -0.87 -0.68 -45.67
N LEU A 680 -0.13 -0.99 -44.62
CA LEU A 680 0.39 0.01 -43.70
C LEU A 680 1.41 0.93 -44.39
N GLU A 681 2.28 0.37 -45.24
CA GLU A 681 3.23 1.17 -46.02
C GLU A 681 2.54 2.04 -47.08
N GLU A 682 1.44 1.57 -47.69
CA GLU A 682 0.61 2.41 -48.56
C GLU A 682 0.01 3.59 -47.80
N ARG A 683 -0.52 3.36 -46.61
CA ARG A 683 -1.09 4.42 -45.76
C ARG A 683 -0.04 5.40 -45.27
N ARG A 684 1.16 4.92 -44.92
CA ARG A 684 2.27 5.77 -44.53
C ARG A 684 2.64 6.79 -45.60
N LYS A 685 2.59 6.43 -46.89
CA LYS A 685 2.86 7.36 -48.01
C LYS A 685 1.85 8.51 -48.12
N LEU A 686 0.66 8.35 -47.53
CA LEU A 686 -0.39 9.37 -47.49
C LEU A 686 -0.31 10.27 -46.24
N LEU A 687 0.66 10.03 -45.35
CA LEU A 687 0.88 10.87 -44.17
C LEU A 687 1.84 12.02 -44.52
N SER A 688 1.65 13.16 -43.87
CA SER A 688 2.58 14.28 -44.00
C SER A 688 3.98 13.90 -43.51
N PRO A 689 5.06 14.38 -44.15
CA PRO A 689 6.41 14.14 -43.66
C PRO A 689 6.57 14.56 -42.20
N GLY A 690 7.09 13.67 -41.36
CA GLY A 690 7.29 13.93 -39.93
C GLY A 690 6.03 13.80 -39.05
N PHE A 691 4.92 13.28 -39.58
CA PHE A 691 3.73 13.00 -38.79
C PHE A 691 4.05 12.10 -37.58
N ARG A 692 3.56 12.51 -36.41
CA ARG A 692 3.62 11.78 -35.14
C ARG A 692 2.29 11.94 -34.43
N MET A 693 1.91 10.92 -33.69
CA MET A 693 0.76 11.00 -32.79
C MET A 693 1.22 11.44 -31.40
N ASN A 694 0.36 12.14 -30.66
CA ASN A 694 0.56 12.42 -29.25
C ASN A 694 0.02 11.24 -28.44
N SER A 695 0.90 10.46 -27.82
CA SER A 695 0.49 9.40 -26.89
C SER A 695 0.12 10.04 -25.56
N ILE A 696 -1.13 9.83 -25.12
CA ILE A 696 -1.65 10.42 -23.88
C ILE A 696 -1.22 9.54 -22.71
N GLN A 697 -0.40 10.08 -21.83
CA GLN A 697 -0.05 9.46 -20.56
C GLN A 697 -1.14 9.74 -19.54
N PHE A 698 -1.61 8.71 -18.85
CA PHE A 698 -2.69 8.88 -17.90
C PHE A 698 -2.27 9.70 -16.69
N GLU A 699 -2.96 10.81 -16.50
CA GLU A 699 -2.94 11.63 -15.31
C GLU A 699 -4.34 11.67 -14.67
N LYS A 700 -4.45 11.24 -13.41
CA LYS A 700 -5.69 11.16 -12.63
C LYS A 700 -5.97 12.45 -11.85
N ASP A 701 -4.95 13.24 -11.54
CA ASP A 701 -4.98 14.37 -10.63
C ASP A 701 -5.14 15.73 -11.33
N ASP A 702 -5.20 15.75 -12.66
CA ASP A 702 -5.62 16.90 -13.45
C ASP A 702 -7.08 16.72 -13.91
N ASP A 703 -7.98 17.47 -13.28
CA ASP A 703 -9.41 17.46 -13.62
C ASP A 703 -9.74 18.17 -14.95
N THR A 704 -8.75 18.79 -15.62
CA THR A 704 -8.92 19.56 -16.85
C THR A 704 -8.53 18.79 -18.12
N ASN A 705 -7.90 17.63 -17.98
CA ASN A 705 -7.39 16.82 -19.09
C ASN A 705 -8.40 15.82 -19.69
N TYR A 706 -9.62 15.73 -19.16
CA TYR A 706 -10.69 14.82 -19.62
C TYR A 706 -10.40 13.30 -19.48
N HIS A 707 -9.30 12.88 -18.88
CA HIS A 707 -8.96 11.45 -18.75
C HIS A 707 -10.00 10.69 -17.92
N MET A 708 -10.25 11.18 -16.71
CA MET A 708 -11.23 10.56 -15.81
C MET A 708 -12.66 10.72 -16.32
N ASP A 709 -12.93 11.77 -17.10
CA ASP A 709 -14.22 12.01 -17.72
C ASP A 709 -14.54 10.93 -18.76
N LEU A 710 -13.57 10.55 -19.60
CA LEU A 710 -13.73 9.44 -20.55
C LEU A 710 -13.80 8.09 -19.84
N ILE A 711 -12.94 7.83 -18.84
CA ILE A 711 -12.93 6.57 -18.09
C ILE A 711 -14.26 6.36 -17.35
N ALA A 712 -14.76 7.38 -16.64
CA ALA A 712 -16.05 7.31 -15.96
C ALA A 712 -17.20 7.16 -16.96
N GLY A 713 -17.17 7.88 -18.10
CA GLY A 713 -18.15 7.73 -19.16
C GLY A 713 -18.20 6.31 -19.74
N LEU A 714 -17.03 5.74 -20.09
CA LEU A 714 -16.91 4.35 -20.54
C LEU A 714 -17.52 3.37 -19.52
N ALA A 715 -17.11 3.50 -18.26
CA ALA A 715 -17.54 2.59 -17.20
C ALA A 715 -19.04 2.69 -16.92
N ASN A 716 -19.61 3.90 -16.81
CA ASN A 716 -21.02 4.10 -16.51
C ASN A 716 -21.94 3.66 -17.65
N MET A 717 -21.56 3.90 -18.92
CA MET A 717 -22.33 3.39 -20.06
C MET A 717 -22.36 1.85 -20.07
N ARG A 718 -21.21 1.23 -19.79
CA ARG A 718 -21.12 -0.22 -19.62
C ARG A 718 -21.92 -0.69 -18.41
N ALA A 719 -21.87 0.00 -17.28
CA ALA A 719 -22.66 -0.32 -16.10
C ALA A 719 -24.16 -0.33 -16.43
N ARG A 720 -24.62 0.70 -17.16
CA ARG A 720 -25.99 0.81 -17.66
C ARG A 720 -26.40 -0.34 -18.57
N ASN A 721 -25.52 -0.84 -19.45
CA ASN A 721 -25.81 -2.04 -20.26
C ASN A 721 -26.21 -3.23 -19.37
N TYR A 722 -25.53 -3.44 -18.25
CA TYR A 722 -25.70 -4.62 -17.37
C TYR A 722 -26.60 -4.36 -16.15
N GLY A 723 -27.23 -3.18 -16.06
CA GLY A 723 -28.04 -2.81 -14.90
C GLY A 723 -27.24 -2.62 -13.60
N ILE A 724 -25.95 -2.30 -13.72
CA ILE A 724 -25.05 -2.04 -12.59
C ILE A 724 -25.22 -0.57 -12.18
N PRO A 725 -25.27 -0.25 -10.86
CA PRO A 725 -25.29 1.13 -10.39
C PRO A 725 -24.10 1.94 -10.91
N GLU A 726 -24.38 3.10 -11.50
CA GLU A 726 -23.38 4.05 -11.96
C GLU A 726 -22.69 4.75 -10.77
N VAL A 727 -21.47 5.26 -10.99
CA VAL A 727 -20.71 6.00 -9.98
C VAL A 727 -20.36 7.40 -10.45
N ASP A 728 -20.13 8.30 -9.51
CA ASP A 728 -19.60 9.62 -9.81
C ASP A 728 -18.10 9.57 -10.20
N LYS A 729 -17.60 10.71 -10.68
CA LYS A 729 -16.20 10.86 -11.11
C LYS A 729 -15.21 10.60 -9.96
N LEU A 730 -15.58 10.91 -8.71
CA LEU A 730 -14.69 10.78 -7.57
C LEU A 730 -14.49 9.31 -7.19
N LYS A 731 -15.57 8.52 -7.10
CA LYS A 731 -15.50 7.07 -6.87
C LYS A 731 -14.85 6.36 -8.07
N ALA A 732 -15.15 6.79 -9.30
CA ALA A 732 -14.46 6.30 -10.49
C ALA A 732 -12.94 6.56 -10.43
N LYS A 733 -12.53 7.77 -10.05
CA LYS A 733 -11.12 8.16 -9.90
C LYS A 733 -10.42 7.35 -8.80
N PHE A 734 -11.11 7.11 -7.68
CA PHE A 734 -10.57 6.28 -6.60
C PHE A 734 -10.23 4.86 -7.07
N ILE A 735 -11.15 4.21 -7.77
CA ILE A 735 -11.01 2.82 -8.22
C ILE A 735 -10.06 2.74 -9.44
N ALA A 736 -10.34 3.48 -10.52
CA ALA A 736 -9.57 3.39 -11.76
C ALA A 736 -8.15 4.00 -11.63
N GLY A 737 -7.98 5.01 -10.77
CA GLY A 737 -6.69 5.59 -10.43
C GLY A 737 -5.90 4.79 -9.40
N ARG A 738 -6.45 3.68 -8.88
CA ARG A 738 -5.87 2.84 -7.81
C ARG A 738 -5.36 3.69 -6.65
N ILE A 739 -6.16 4.66 -6.23
CA ILE A 739 -5.75 5.61 -5.19
C ILE A 739 -5.67 4.86 -3.86
N ILE A 740 -4.47 4.80 -3.29
CA ILE A 740 -4.25 4.27 -1.94
C ILE A 740 -4.71 5.34 -0.94
N PRO A 741 -5.74 5.07 -0.10
CA PRO A 741 -6.12 5.99 0.97
C PRO A 741 -4.93 6.28 1.88
N ALA A 742 -4.72 7.54 2.22
CA ALA A 742 -3.66 7.96 3.13
C ALA A 742 -4.09 9.18 3.92
N ILE A 743 -3.66 9.25 5.17
CA ILE A 743 -3.95 10.36 6.10
C ILE A 743 -2.71 10.63 6.95
N ALA A 744 -2.45 11.90 7.27
CA ALA A 744 -1.26 12.30 8.02
C ALA A 744 -1.18 11.66 9.42
N THR A 745 -2.32 11.34 10.03
CA THR A 745 -2.42 10.75 11.38
C THR A 745 -1.74 9.39 11.48
N SER A 746 -2.05 8.45 10.58
CA SER A 746 -1.42 7.13 10.55
C SER A 746 0.05 7.20 10.11
N THR A 747 0.39 8.16 9.24
CA THR A 747 1.78 8.42 8.82
C THR A 747 2.64 8.89 10.01
N ALA A 748 2.17 9.87 10.78
CA ALA A 748 2.87 10.36 11.97
C ALA A 748 3.03 9.26 13.03
N MET A 749 1.99 8.43 13.21
CA MET A 749 2.03 7.29 14.11
C MET A 749 3.10 6.26 13.70
N ALA A 750 3.07 5.83 12.44
CA ALA A 750 4.01 4.84 11.92
C ALA A 750 5.47 5.32 12.02
N THR A 751 5.74 6.57 11.63
CA THR A 751 7.10 7.12 11.67
C THR A 751 7.61 7.32 13.10
N GLY A 752 6.74 7.71 14.05
CA GLY A 752 7.08 7.77 15.47
C GLY A 752 7.51 6.41 16.02
N LEU A 753 6.76 5.36 15.72
CA LEU A 753 7.09 3.98 16.09
C LEU A 753 8.42 3.52 15.48
N VAL A 754 8.64 3.76 14.19
CA VAL A 754 9.92 3.41 13.54
C VAL A 754 11.10 4.16 14.16
N CYS A 755 10.93 5.43 14.51
CA CYS A 755 12.00 6.20 15.13
C CYS A 755 12.32 5.75 16.57
N LEU A 756 11.40 5.07 17.27
CA LEU A 756 11.71 4.40 18.55
C LEU A 756 12.61 3.18 18.36
N GLU A 757 12.44 2.45 17.25
CA GLU A 757 13.30 1.32 16.87
C GLU A 757 14.66 1.81 16.34
N LEU A 758 14.71 3.00 15.73
CA LEU A 758 15.96 3.60 15.26
C LEU A 758 16.98 3.82 16.40
N TYR A 759 16.55 4.17 17.61
CA TYR A 759 17.44 4.23 18.78
C TYR A 759 18.16 2.90 19.01
N LYS A 760 17.41 1.78 18.94
CA LYS A 760 17.92 0.43 19.18
C LYS A 760 18.92 0.01 18.12
N VAL A 761 18.58 0.27 16.85
CA VAL A 761 19.44 -0.07 15.70
C VAL A 761 20.77 0.68 15.76
N LEU A 762 20.74 1.99 16.08
CA LEU A 762 21.94 2.80 16.13
C LEU A 762 22.74 2.62 17.42
N ASP A 763 22.12 2.22 18.53
CA ASP A 763 22.89 1.81 19.70
C ASP A 763 23.65 0.51 19.43
N GLY A 764 22.98 -0.47 18.82
CA GLY A 764 23.50 -1.82 18.63
C GLY A 764 23.52 -2.62 19.93
N GLY A 765 23.69 -3.94 19.84
CA GLY A 765 23.75 -4.83 21.02
C GLY A 765 22.38 -5.23 21.61
N HIS A 766 21.28 -4.66 21.12
CA HIS A 766 19.93 -5.11 21.43
C HIS A 766 19.67 -6.55 20.97
N LYS A 767 18.87 -7.27 21.76
CA LYS A 767 18.44 -8.64 21.48
C LYS A 767 17.17 -8.64 20.64
N LEU A 768 16.83 -9.80 20.05
CA LEU A 768 15.60 -9.98 19.26
C LEU A 768 14.35 -9.48 20.00
N GLN A 769 14.22 -9.87 21.27
CA GLN A 769 13.11 -9.53 22.16
C GLN A 769 13.00 -8.04 22.52
N ASP A 770 13.96 -7.20 22.13
CA ASP A 770 13.90 -5.76 22.37
C ASP A 770 13.23 -5.04 21.18
N TYR A 771 13.25 -5.65 19.99
CA TYR A 771 12.64 -5.06 18.79
C TYR A 771 11.13 -5.31 18.73
N ARG A 772 10.40 -4.41 18.07
CA ARG A 772 8.93 -4.50 17.93
C ARG A 772 8.48 -4.28 16.49
N ASN A 773 7.73 -5.23 15.95
CA ASN A 773 6.89 -5.05 14.78
C ASN A 773 5.50 -4.62 15.26
N THR A 774 4.94 -3.58 14.65
CA THR A 774 3.63 -3.04 15.04
C THR A 774 2.64 -3.18 13.90
N PHE A 775 1.42 -3.58 14.23
CA PHE A 775 0.24 -3.44 13.38
C PHE A 775 -0.79 -2.63 14.13
N ALA A 776 -1.25 -1.53 13.54
CA ALA A 776 -2.21 -0.65 14.18
C ALA A 776 -3.29 -0.20 13.19
N ASN A 777 -4.47 0.11 13.70
CA ASN A 777 -5.55 0.64 12.89
C ASN A 777 -6.31 1.68 13.68
N LEU A 778 -6.04 2.97 13.43
CA LEU A 778 -6.67 4.07 14.14
C LEU A 778 -8.17 4.25 13.83
N ALA A 779 -8.74 3.52 12.86
CA ALA A 779 -10.20 3.43 12.71
C ALA A 779 -10.85 2.68 13.89
N LEU A 780 -10.05 1.84 14.54
CA LEU A 780 -10.41 1.11 15.75
C LEU A 780 -9.42 1.55 16.84
N PRO A 781 -9.72 1.32 18.12
CA PRO A 781 -8.68 1.33 19.15
C PRO A 781 -7.91 0.00 19.04
N LEU A 782 -7.14 -0.20 17.97
CA LEU A 782 -6.43 -1.46 17.71
C LEU A 782 -4.95 -1.25 17.50
N PHE A 783 -4.17 -1.91 18.36
CA PHE A 783 -2.73 -2.05 18.29
C PHE A 783 -2.38 -3.52 18.56
N SER A 784 -1.45 -4.05 17.77
CA SER A 784 -0.91 -5.39 17.91
C SER A 784 0.60 -5.29 17.69
N ILE A 785 1.33 -5.28 18.79
CA ILE A 785 2.78 -5.18 18.80
C ILE A 785 3.37 -6.54 19.16
N ALA A 786 4.36 -7.00 18.42
CA ALA A 786 5.00 -8.30 18.62
C ALA A 786 6.51 -8.26 18.32
N GLU A 787 7.25 -9.22 18.84
CA GLU A 787 8.65 -9.45 18.49
C GLU A 787 8.79 -9.82 16.99
N PRO A 788 9.86 -9.39 16.30
CA PRO A 788 10.17 -9.88 14.97
C PRO A 788 10.45 -11.39 14.94
N VAL A 789 10.19 -12.01 13.80
CA VAL A 789 10.49 -13.44 13.58
C VAL A 789 12.00 -13.61 13.35
N PRO A 790 12.67 -14.55 14.05
CA PRO A 790 14.09 -14.85 13.80
C PRO A 790 14.28 -15.61 12.48
N PRO A 791 15.44 -15.48 11.82
CA PRO A 791 15.68 -16.16 10.55
C PRO A 791 15.81 -17.67 10.74
N LYS A 792 15.38 -18.44 9.74
CA LYS A 792 15.59 -19.89 9.71
C LYS A 792 17.08 -20.23 9.73
N VAL A 793 17.50 -21.03 10.71
CA VAL A 793 18.88 -21.52 10.85
C VAL A 793 19.01 -22.89 10.16
N ILE A 794 19.95 -22.98 9.22
CA ILE A 794 20.37 -24.21 8.55
C ILE A 794 21.63 -24.70 9.27
N LYS A 795 21.71 -26.01 9.57
CA LYS A 795 22.85 -26.65 10.22
C LYS A 795 23.45 -27.72 9.33
N HIS A 796 24.77 -27.73 9.19
CA HIS A 796 25.51 -28.76 8.48
C HIS A 796 26.85 -28.99 9.17
N LYS A 797 27.06 -30.20 9.69
CA LYS A 797 28.19 -30.54 10.56
C LYS A 797 28.31 -29.53 11.71
N ASP A 798 29.47 -28.91 11.89
CA ASP A 798 29.73 -27.89 12.90
C ASP A 798 29.41 -26.46 12.42
N MET A 799 28.89 -26.30 11.20
CA MET A 799 28.52 -25.00 10.64
C MET A 799 27.02 -24.76 10.80
N SER A 800 26.67 -23.48 10.94
CA SER A 800 25.30 -23.00 10.84
C SER A 800 25.25 -21.69 10.07
N TRP A 801 24.19 -21.49 9.30
CA TRP A 801 23.96 -20.25 8.57
C TRP A 801 22.47 -19.95 8.45
N THR A 802 22.18 -18.73 8.03
CA THR A 802 20.86 -18.16 7.81
C THR A 802 20.82 -17.48 6.43
N VAL A 803 19.70 -16.86 6.10
CA VAL A 803 19.56 -16.04 4.88
C VAL A 803 20.54 -14.85 4.85
N TRP A 804 21.04 -14.40 6.00
CA TRP A 804 21.98 -13.28 6.11
C TRP A 804 23.42 -13.63 5.78
N ASP A 805 23.76 -14.91 5.82
CA ASP A 805 25.11 -15.36 5.59
C ASP A 805 25.47 -15.27 4.11
N ARG A 806 26.71 -14.84 3.87
CA ARG A 806 27.30 -14.76 2.54
C ARG A 806 28.74 -15.24 2.62
N TRP A 807 29.11 -16.17 1.76
CA TRP A 807 30.46 -16.71 1.72
C TRP A 807 31.31 -15.92 0.73
N ILE A 808 32.28 -15.19 1.27
CA ILE A 808 33.17 -14.33 0.51
C ILE A 808 34.48 -15.06 0.24
N LEU A 809 34.79 -15.29 -1.05
CA LEU A 809 36.09 -15.81 -1.48
C LEU A 809 36.87 -14.69 -2.17
N LYS A 810 38.09 -14.45 -1.70
CA LYS A 810 39.02 -13.45 -2.23
C LYS A 810 40.07 -14.10 -3.14
N ASP A 811 40.94 -13.28 -3.72
CA ASP A 811 42.10 -13.68 -4.52
C ASP A 811 41.76 -14.35 -5.86
N ASN A 812 40.58 -14.05 -6.42
CA ASN A 812 40.12 -14.54 -7.72
C ASN A 812 40.34 -16.07 -7.87
N PRO A 813 39.61 -16.93 -7.14
CA PRO A 813 39.82 -18.38 -7.20
C PRO A 813 39.46 -18.97 -8.57
N THR A 814 40.07 -20.10 -8.87
CA THR A 814 39.70 -21.01 -9.96
C THR A 814 38.45 -21.82 -9.59
N LEU A 815 37.79 -22.38 -10.59
CA LEU A 815 36.66 -23.28 -10.37
C LEU A 815 37.05 -24.46 -9.48
N LYS A 816 38.24 -25.05 -9.70
CA LYS A 816 38.78 -26.14 -8.88
C LYS A 816 38.99 -25.74 -7.42
N GLU A 817 39.51 -24.54 -7.17
CA GLU A 817 39.71 -24.02 -5.82
C GLU A 817 38.38 -23.84 -5.09
N LEU A 818 37.35 -23.32 -5.74
CA LEU A 818 35.99 -23.22 -5.16
C LEU A 818 35.39 -24.59 -4.84
N LEU A 819 35.47 -25.54 -5.78
CA LEU A 819 34.97 -26.91 -5.54
C LEU A 819 35.70 -27.59 -4.39
N GLN A 820 37.02 -27.44 -4.31
CA GLN A 820 37.80 -27.98 -3.19
C GLN A 820 37.47 -27.29 -1.86
N TRP A 821 37.24 -25.98 -1.89
CA TRP A 821 36.85 -25.19 -0.72
C TRP A 821 35.50 -25.65 -0.14
N LEU A 822 34.53 -25.97 -0.99
CA LEU A 822 33.24 -26.55 -0.60
C LEU A 822 33.40 -27.98 -0.10
N LYS A 823 34.17 -28.81 -0.83
CA LYS A 823 34.41 -30.20 -0.45
C LYS A 823 35.08 -30.34 0.92
N ASN A 824 36.03 -29.46 1.25
CA ASN A 824 36.67 -29.40 2.56
C ASN A 824 35.69 -29.13 3.71
N ARG A 825 34.48 -28.64 3.40
CA ARG A 825 33.38 -28.39 4.34
C ARG A 825 32.32 -29.48 4.33
N GLY A 826 32.48 -30.55 3.56
CA GLY A 826 31.46 -31.59 3.39
C GLY A 826 30.36 -31.25 2.40
N LEU A 827 30.63 -30.31 1.49
CA LEU A 827 29.65 -29.85 0.50
C LEU A 827 30.15 -30.22 -0.90
N ASN A 828 29.42 -31.11 -1.55
CA ASN A 828 29.72 -31.61 -2.88
C ASN A 828 28.91 -30.81 -3.90
N ALA A 829 29.50 -29.72 -4.43
CA ALA A 829 28.85 -28.91 -5.46
C ALA A 829 28.71 -29.67 -6.78
N TYR A 830 27.47 -29.87 -7.21
CA TYR A 830 27.14 -30.49 -8.49
C TYR A 830 26.74 -29.47 -9.55
N SER A 831 26.41 -28.22 -9.17
CA SER A 831 26.07 -27.14 -10.10
C SER A 831 26.54 -25.78 -9.61
N ILE A 832 27.13 -24.97 -10.50
CA ILE A 832 27.52 -23.58 -10.22
C ILE A 832 27.06 -22.71 -11.40
N SER A 833 26.33 -21.64 -11.11
CA SER A 833 25.78 -20.73 -12.11
C SER A 833 26.02 -19.26 -11.76
N HIS A 834 26.03 -18.41 -12.79
CA HIS A 834 26.00 -16.95 -12.67
C HIS A 834 24.87 -16.42 -13.54
N GLY A 835 23.86 -15.80 -12.91
CA GLY A 835 22.59 -15.52 -13.57
C GLY A 835 21.96 -16.81 -14.13
N SER A 836 21.48 -16.77 -15.36
CA SER A 836 20.93 -17.95 -16.05
C SER A 836 22.00 -18.87 -16.66
N CYS A 837 23.30 -18.53 -16.54
CA CYS A 837 24.37 -19.27 -17.19
C CYS A 837 25.03 -20.29 -16.27
N LEU A 838 25.17 -21.52 -16.76
CA LEU A 838 25.82 -22.63 -16.06
C LEU A 838 27.34 -22.61 -16.26
N LEU A 839 28.07 -22.21 -15.22
CA LEU A 839 29.54 -22.17 -15.22
C LEU A 839 30.14 -23.57 -15.04
N TYR A 840 29.52 -24.40 -14.20
CA TYR A 840 29.91 -25.78 -13.95
C TYR A 840 28.70 -26.64 -13.61
N ASN A 841 28.73 -27.91 -14.03
CA ASN A 841 27.81 -28.92 -13.57
C ASN A 841 28.45 -30.30 -13.76
N SER A 842 28.32 -31.18 -12.76
CA SER A 842 29.02 -32.47 -12.67
C SER A 842 28.63 -33.44 -13.79
N ILE A 843 27.43 -33.29 -14.37
CA ILE A 843 26.87 -34.14 -15.43
C ILE A 843 27.54 -33.87 -16.77
N PHE A 844 27.99 -32.64 -17.05
CA PHE A 844 28.56 -32.26 -18.35
C PHE A 844 30.09 -32.47 -18.38
N PRO A 845 30.62 -33.48 -19.12
CA PRO A 845 32.06 -33.78 -19.09
C PRO A 845 32.93 -32.62 -19.58
N LYS A 846 32.44 -31.84 -20.55
CA LYS A 846 33.13 -30.64 -21.07
C LYS A 846 33.35 -29.56 -20.01
N HIS A 847 32.56 -29.53 -18.94
CA HIS A 847 32.76 -28.56 -17.86
C HIS A 847 34.02 -28.87 -17.03
N ARG A 848 34.56 -30.10 -17.11
CA ARG A 848 35.85 -30.45 -16.47
C ARG A 848 37.04 -29.72 -17.10
N GLU A 849 36.94 -29.28 -18.36
CA GLU A 849 37.96 -28.45 -19.02
C GLU A 849 38.02 -27.03 -18.45
N ARG A 850 37.06 -26.63 -17.59
CA ARG A 850 36.98 -25.31 -16.97
C ARG A 850 37.65 -25.26 -15.59
N MET A 851 38.09 -26.39 -15.04
CA MET A 851 38.54 -26.53 -13.64
C MET A 851 39.66 -25.56 -13.26
N ASP A 852 40.69 -25.43 -14.11
CA ASP A 852 41.85 -24.57 -13.83
C ASP A 852 41.63 -23.10 -14.27
N LYS A 853 40.44 -22.76 -14.80
CA LYS A 853 40.11 -21.39 -15.18
C LYS A 853 39.65 -20.60 -13.95
N LYS A 854 40.06 -19.34 -13.91
CA LYS A 854 39.60 -18.36 -12.92
C LYS A 854 38.09 -18.13 -13.11
N LEU A 855 37.34 -18.04 -12.01
CA LEU A 855 35.88 -17.89 -12.09
C LEU A 855 35.49 -16.60 -12.84
N VAL A 856 36.24 -15.50 -12.67
CA VAL A 856 36.01 -14.25 -13.41
C VAL A 856 36.10 -14.44 -14.93
N ASP A 857 37.02 -15.28 -15.40
CA ASP A 857 37.20 -15.55 -16.82
C ASP A 857 36.06 -16.44 -17.35
N LEU A 858 35.52 -17.33 -16.52
CA LEU A 858 34.34 -18.11 -16.87
C LEU A 858 33.10 -17.22 -16.98
N VAL A 859 32.92 -16.28 -16.04
CA VAL A 859 31.82 -15.31 -16.10
C VAL A 859 31.91 -14.44 -17.36
N ARG A 860 33.09 -13.92 -17.68
CA ARG A 860 33.28 -13.10 -18.89
C ARG A 860 33.12 -13.89 -20.19
N ASN A 861 33.71 -15.08 -20.29
CA ASN A 861 33.80 -15.80 -21.56
C ASN A 861 32.63 -16.76 -21.81
N VAL A 862 32.09 -17.36 -20.75
CA VAL A 862 31.00 -18.35 -20.84
C VAL A 862 29.65 -17.67 -20.63
N ALA A 863 29.49 -16.95 -19.52
CA ALA A 863 28.25 -16.22 -19.24
C ALA A 863 28.09 -14.94 -20.07
N LYS A 864 29.18 -14.48 -20.70
CA LYS A 864 29.22 -13.22 -21.45
C LYS A 864 28.73 -12.03 -20.61
N ALA A 865 28.92 -12.12 -19.30
CA ALA A 865 28.50 -11.09 -18.38
C ALA A 865 29.50 -9.94 -18.40
N GLU A 866 28.99 -8.72 -18.52
CA GLU A 866 29.78 -7.51 -18.35
C GLU A 866 30.00 -7.26 -16.86
N LEU A 867 31.25 -7.02 -16.46
CA LEU A 867 31.64 -6.75 -15.08
C LEU A 867 32.06 -5.28 -14.97
N PRO A 868 31.16 -4.38 -14.53
CA PRO A 868 31.41 -2.95 -14.54
C PRO A 868 32.67 -2.57 -13.75
N PRO A 869 33.36 -1.45 -14.09
CA PRO A 869 34.58 -1.03 -13.40
C PRO A 869 34.41 -0.82 -11.89
N TYR A 870 33.22 -0.39 -11.46
CA TYR A 870 32.90 -0.10 -10.06
C TYR A 870 32.60 -1.36 -9.22
N ARG A 871 32.39 -2.54 -9.83
CA ARG A 871 32.20 -3.80 -9.10
C ARG A 871 33.51 -4.54 -8.90
N GLN A 872 33.79 -4.97 -7.68
CA GLN A 872 35.01 -5.72 -7.33
C GLN A 872 34.78 -7.23 -7.23
N HIS A 873 33.52 -7.65 -7.21
CA HIS A 873 33.10 -9.04 -7.09
C HIS A 873 31.92 -9.38 -8.01
N PHE A 874 31.62 -10.67 -8.11
CA PHE A 874 30.39 -11.20 -8.69
C PHE A 874 29.91 -12.38 -7.86
N ASP A 875 28.61 -12.66 -7.93
CA ASP A 875 28.00 -13.76 -7.18
C ASP A 875 27.79 -15.00 -8.06
N VAL A 876 27.87 -16.16 -7.43
CA VAL A 876 27.51 -17.44 -8.04
C VAL A 876 26.48 -18.16 -7.17
N VAL A 877 25.53 -18.81 -7.82
CA VAL A 877 24.58 -19.73 -7.19
C VAL A 877 25.13 -21.13 -7.31
N VAL A 878 25.24 -21.81 -6.17
CA VAL A 878 25.85 -23.12 -6.06
C VAL A 878 24.83 -24.09 -5.50
N ALA A 879 24.58 -25.17 -6.23
CA ALA A 879 23.80 -26.30 -5.74
C ALA A 879 24.76 -27.41 -5.30
N CYS A 880 24.56 -27.91 -4.10
CA CYS A 880 25.43 -28.87 -3.44
C CYS A 880 24.63 -29.92 -2.68
N GLU A 881 25.22 -31.11 -2.59
CA GLU A 881 24.79 -32.18 -1.72
C GLU A 881 25.74 -32.31 -0.52
N ASP A 882 25.26 -32.86 0.59
CA ASP A 882 26.12 -33.32 1.68
C ASP A 882 26.84 -34.64 1.35
N ASP A 883 27.54 -35.21 2.32
CA ASP A 883 28.23 -36.50 2.16
C ASP A 883 27.24 -37.71 2.12
N ASP A 884 25.95 -37.49 2.41
CA ASP A 884 24.87 -38.47 2.35
C ASP A 884 24.00 -38.29 1.08
N ASP A 885 24.49 -37.55 0.08
CA ASP A 885 23.80 -37.23 -1.18
C ASP A 885 22.45 -36.51 -1.00
N LYS A 886 22.29 -35.69 0.05
CA LYS A 886 21.11 -34.84 0.25
C LYS A 886 21.39 -33.40 -0.15
N ASP A 887 20.48 -32.79 -0.90
CA ASP A 887 20.54 -31.37 -1.23
C ASP A 887 20.62 -30.50 0.02
N VAL A 888 21.55 -29.54 0.01
CA VAL A 888 21.75 -28.56 1.08
C VAL A 888 21.74 -27.15 0.49
N ASP A 889 20.81 -26.32 0.97
CA ASP A 889 20.79 -24.89 0.68
C ASP A 889 21.96 -24.20 1.40
N ILE A 890 22.90 -23.63 0.64
CA ILE A 890 24.06 -22.94 1.18
C ILE A 890 23.96 -21.41 1.00
N PRO A 891 24.74 -20.63 1.77
CA PRO A 891 24.84 -19.18 1.59
C PRO A 891 25.24 -18.78 0.17
N GLN A 892 24.83 -17.58 -0.24
CA GLN A 892 25.29 -16.99 -1.49
C GLN A 892 26.82 -16.87 -1.49
N VAL A 893 27.45 -17.24 -2.60
CA VAL A 893 28.91 -17.22 -2.74
C VAL A 893 29.33 -16.01 -3.58
N SER A 894 30.07 -15.09 -2.97
CA SER A 894 30.61 -13.89 -3.63
C SER A 894 32.10 -14.06 -3.91
N ILE A 895 32.48 -13.85 -5.16
CA ILE A 895 33.85 -14.01 -5.64
C ILE A 895 34.47 -12.64 -5.90
N TYR A 896 35.39 -12.22 -5.04
CA TYR A 896 36.17 -10.99 -5.21
C TYR A 896 37.35 -11.25 -6.13
N PHE A 897 37.40 -10.48 -7.22
CA PHE A 897 38.37 -10.67 -8.31
C PHE A 897 39.23 -9.43 -8.58
N ARG A 898 38.92 -8.29 -7.95
CA ARG A 898 39.72 -7.04 -8.00
C ARG A 898 40.22 -6.66 -6.61
#